data_AF-A0A3M1I2W4-F1
#
_entry.id   AF-A0A3M1I2W4-F1
#
_cell.length_a   1.000
_cell.length_b   1.000
_cell.length_c   1.000
_cell.angle_alpha   90.00
_cell.angle_beta   90.00
_cell.angle_gamma   90.00
#
_symmetry.space_group_name_H-M   'P 1'
#
loop_
_entity.id
_entity.type
_entity.pdbx_description
1 polymer ?
#
loop_
_entity_poly.entity_id
_entity_poly.type
_entity_poly.pdbx_seq_one_letter_code
_entity_poly.pdbx_strand_id
1 'polypeptide(L)'
;MLSPEQLDQIPDRSRQIYEDLKNQILILDGAMGTMIQRHKLTEQDFRGNLFPNPKVPLMGNNDILCLTRPDIITEIHTQYLEAGANIIETNSFSGTKIAQADYALEHIIRDLNLAAAQCARKAADEHKKKNPDKPIYVAGAIGPTNKTLSMSPDVNRPEYRAVTFDEMKEAYREQIEALMEGGVDLLLPETVFDTLNLKAALFAAEEAFEKFGFRLPIMISVTITDQSGRTLSGQTVEAFWNSIRHANPLSVGINCSLGAREMKPYIEVLSRIAPVYLSCYPNAGLPNAFGEYDQTANELASEIEVFAENGWLNIVGGCCGTTPDHIAAIKEAIVGKAIRIPPVEEKIPRFSGLEPFNITEDTGFVMVGERTNVMGSPKFKKLVLEGKFDAALEIARQQVENGANFIDVNFDEALLDGKKAMRHFLNLMAAEPDIARVPVMIDSSKWEILEEGLKCLQGKGIVNSISLKNGEEEFLRQAKLIQRYGAAMIVMAFDEEGQAADKESKVRICKRAYKLLTDHGIEPQDIIFDPNVLTVATGMEEHNRYALDFIEAVKEIKAECPGALTSGGISNISFSFRGNNVVREAMHAVFLYHAIRAGLDMGIVNAGMLAVYDEIEPELLEKVEDVILNRRADATERLIEFAEAIKAKSGGQKSAKADEGKNEWRSWPVEKRLIHALVKGITEYIEEDTEEARQKYPSSLEVIEGPLMDGMKVVGELFGDGKMFLPQVVKSARVMKRAVAYLTPFIEKENAAKENVEKAPVFVLATVKGDVHDIGKNIVGVVLSCNNYRVVDLGVMVPSEKILETAKKEKADFIGLSGLITPSLDEMVYVAQDMEKAGFKIPLLIGGATTSPAHTAVKIAPEYSEPVVHVEDASLVVNITNDLLTQKEKFTKDLQKEQEEIRANFYGRRKSQELLSYEEAKKLSFQPDWENYHPPVPVQQGITILKPKLEDIIPYIDWTPFFLAWELKGRYPRILEDPKKGEEAKKLFYDAQKMLDRMIREEITYAISLVGIFPG
;
A
#
# COMPACT_ATOMS: atom_id res chain seq x y z
N MET A 1 14.82 -16.49 12.61
CA MET A 1 15.79 -17.47 12.05
C MET A 1 15.17 -18.86 12.11
N LEU A 2 15.42 -19.69 11.08
CA LEU A 2 14.84 -21.04 11.00
C LEU A 2 15.41 -22.00 12.06
N SER A 3 14.61 -22.97 12.51
CA SER A 3 15.06 -24.08 13.36
C SER A 3 15.98 -25.04 12.57
N PRO A 4 16.80 -25.87 13.25
CA PRO A 4 17.58 -26.92 12.59
C PRO A 4 16.72 -27.84 11.72
N GLU A 5 15.52 -28.24 12.19
CA GLU A 5 14.62 -29.09 11.37
C GLU A 5 14.11 -28.36 10.13
N GLN A 6 13.87 -27.05 10.22
CA GLN A 6 13.45 -26.23 9.07
C GLN A 6 14.58 -26.08 8.04
N LEU A 7 15.84 -26.01 8.47
CA LEU A 7 17.00 -25.96 7.57
C LEU A 7 17.20 -27.29 6.83
N ASP A 8 16.88 -28.42 7.46
CA ASP A 8 16.99 -29.75 6.83
C ASP A 8 16.01 -29.97 5.68
N GLN A 9 14.92 -29.20 5.63
CA GLN A 9 13.96 -29.19 4.52
C GLN A 9 14.46 -28.37 3.31
N ILE A 10 15.58 -27.65 3.44
CA ILE A 10 16.15 -26.81 2.38
C ILE A 10 17.26 -27.60 1.66
N PRO A 11 17.28 -27.62 0.31
CA PRO A 11 18.37 -28.23 -0.46
C PRO A 11 19.74 -27.67 -0.06
N ASP A 12 20.76 -28.53 0.00
CA ASP A 12 22.10 -28.16 0.47
C ASP A 12 22.67 -26.92 -0.23
N ARG A 13 22.50 -26.83 -1.56
CA ARG A 13 22.96 -25.69 -2.37
C ARG A 13 22.30 -24.37 -1.94
N SER A 14 21.02 -24.41 -1.58
CA SER A 14 20.26 -23.26 -1.10
C SER A 14 20.54 -22.94 0.38
N ARG A 15 20.94 -23.94 1.19
CA ARG A 15 21.24 -23.75 2.61
C ARG A 15 22.48 -22.88 2.84
N GLN A 16 23.46 -22.94 1.94
CA GLN A 16 24.71 -22.17 2.03
C GLN A 16 24.48 -20.65 2.10
N ILE A 17 23.39 -20.14 1.51
CA ILE A 17 23.09 -18.70 1.52
C ILE A 17 22.95 -18.14 2.94
N TYR A 18 22.44 -18.95 3.88
CA TYR A 18 22.28 -18.52 5.28
C TYR A 18 23.63 -18.33 5.97
N GLU A 19 24.64 -19.12 5.62
CA GLU A 19 26.00 -18.96 6.14
C GLU A 19 26.70 -17.80 5.46
N ASP A 20 26.52 -17.60 4.16
CA ASP A 20 27.13 -16.47 3.46
C ASP A 20 26.60 -15.12 3.97
N LEU A 21 25.28 -15.01 4.21
CA LEU A 21 24.65 -13.81 4.76
C LEU A 21 25.09 -13.45 6.19
N LYS A 22 25.63 -14.43 6.95
CA LYS A 22 26.25 -14.20 8.27
C LYS A 22 27.68 -13.67 8.17
N ASN A 23 28.30 -13.77 7.00
CA ASN A 23 29.73 -13.45 6.81
C ASN A 23 29.95 -12.24 5.90
N GLN A 24 29.01 -11.92 5.00
CA GLN A 24 29.14 -10.82 4.05
C GLN A 24 27.78 -10.29 3.58
N ILE A 25 27.78 -9.07 3.04
CA ILE A 25 26.65 -8.53 2.27
C ILE A 25 26.68 -9.19 0.89
N LEU A 26 25.59 -9.84 0.48
CA LEU A 26 25.47 -10.43 -0.85
C LEU A 26 24.97 -9.41 -1.88
N ILE A 27 25.42 -9.57 -3.12
CA ILE A 27 25.08 -8.66 -4.21
C ILE A 27 24.06 -9.32 -5.15
N LEU A 28 22.89 -8.72 -5.27
CA LEU A 28 21.89 -9.02 -6.29
C LEU A 28 22.28 -8.30 -7.61
N ASP A 29 21.84 -8.81 -8.76
CA ASP A 29 22.11 -8.20 -10.05
C ASP A 29 21.33 -6.89 -10.27
N GLY A 30 21.39 -6.39 -11.51
CA GLY A 30 20.74 -5.16 -11.94
C GLY A 30 19.59 -5.43 -12.91
N ALA A 31 19.08 -4.37 -13.55
CA ALA A 31 17.95 -4.49 -14.47
C ALA A 31 18.23 -5.41 -15.69
N MET A 32 17.42 -6.47 -15.83
CA MET A 32 17.35 -7.28 -17.05
C MET A 32 16.76 -6.48 -18.23
N GLY A 33 15.64 -5.79 -18.00
CA GLY A 33 14.93 -5.03 -19.05
C GLY A 33 15.79 -3.93 -19.68
N THR A 34 16.54 -3.18 -18.86
CA THR A 34 17.47 -2.13 -19.34
C THR A 34 18.59 -2.71 -20.20
N MET A 35 19.09 -3.91 -19.84
CA MET A 35 20.14 -4.57 -20.62
C MET A 35 19.60 -5.10 -21.96
N ILE A 36 18.40 -5.70 -21.99
CA ILE A 36 17.73 -6.16 -23.22
C ILE A 36 17.56 -4.99 -24.20
N GLN A 37 17.12 -3.83 -23.73
CA GLN A 37 16.90 -2.64 -24.58
C GLN A 37 18.16 -2.21 -25.35
N ARG A 38 19.37 -2.42 -24.80
CA ARG A 38 20.64 -2.06 -25.46
C ARG A 38 20.91 -2.88 -26.72
N HIS A 39 20.33 -4.07 -26.84
CA HIS A 39 20.48 -4.93 -28.02
C HIS A 39 19.60 -4.47 -29.20
N LYS A 40 18.69 -3.50 -29.01
CA LYS A 40 17.80 -2.94 -30.05
C LYS A 40 17.06 -4.02 -30.84
N LEU A 41 16.51 -4.98 -30.11
CA LEU A 41 15.80 -6.13 -30.67
C LEU A 41 14.55 -5.71 -31.43
N THR A 42 14.20 -6.49 -32.44
CA THR A 42 13.03 -6.28 -33.29
C THR A 42 11.94 -7.29 -32.96
N GLU A 43 10.71 -7.06 -33.41
CA GLU A 43 9.60 -8.01 -33.29
C GLU A 43 9.96 -9.45 -33.74
N GLN A 44 10.83 -9.61 -34.75
CA GLN A 44 11.28 -10.92 -35.21
C GLN A 44 12.09 -11.67 -34.14
N ASP A 45 12.86 -10.97 -33.31
CA ASP A 45 13.63 -11.55 -32.21
C ASP A 45 12.70 -12.08 -31.10
N PHE A 46 11.60 -11.38 -30.81
CA PHE A 46 10.60 -11.80 -29.83
C PHE A 46 9.72 -12.96 -30.32
N ARG A 47 9.51 -13.08 -31.64
CA ARG A 47 8.81 -14.21 -32.25
C ARG A 47 9.68 -15.45 -32.39
N GLY A 48 10.93 -15.24 -32.79
CA GLY A 48 11.81 -16.31 -33.25
C GLY A 48 11.16 -17.18 -34.33
N ASN A 49 11.54 -18.46 -34.36
CA ASN A 49 10.88 -19.48 -35.20
C ASN A 49 9.69 -20.15 -34.50
N LEU A 50 9.48 -19.88 -33.21
CA LEU A 50 8.47 -20.52 -32.38
C LEU A 50 7.08 -19.91 -32.58
N PHE A 51 7.02 -18.60 -32.85
CA PHE A 51 5.77 -17.86 -33.00
C PHE A 51 5.71 -17.11 -34.36
N PRO A 52 5.62 -17.83 -35.50
CA PRO A 52 5.70 -17.20 -36.82
C PRO A 52 4.53 -16.25 -37.11
N ASN A 53 3.34 -16.52 -36.55
CA ASN A 53 2.13 -15.73 -36.75
C ASN A 53 1.41 -15.50 -35.40
N PRO A 54 1.93 -14.62 -34.53
CA PRO A 54 1.28 -14.37 -33.25
C PRO A 54 0.00 -13.56 -33.44
N LYS A 55 -0.97 -13.74 -32.53
CA LYS A 55 -2.26 -13.02 -32.57
C LYS A 55 -2.09 -11.52 -32.30
N VAL A 56 -1.09 -11.18 -31.48
CA VAL A 56 -0.72 -9.81 -31.09
C VAL A 56 0.80 -9.64 -31.23
N PRO A 57 1.32 -8.41 -31.36
CA PRO A 57 2.77 -8.18 -31.33
C PRO A 57 3.40 -8.70 -30.02
N LEU A 58 4.58 -9.31 -30.13
CA LEU A 58 5.28 -9.90 -28.98
C LEU A 58 6.43 -9.02 -28.46
N MET A 59 6.85 -8.00 -29.23
CA MET A 59 7.83 -7.01 -28.77
C MET A 59 7.34 -6.32 -27.51
N GLY A 60 8.21 -6.29 -26.49
CA GLY A 60 7.88 -5.86 -25.13
C GLY A 60 7.77 -7.00 -24.12
N ASN A 61 7.50 -8.24 -24.58
CA ASN A 61 7.49 -9.43 -23.71
C ASN A 61 8.91 -9.93 -23.46
N ASN A 62 9.66 -9.28 -22.57
CA ASN A 62 11.06 -9.63 -22.33
C ASN A 62 11.25 -11.09 -21.89
N ASP A 63 10.30 -11.66 -21.14
CA ASP A 63 10.33 -13.04 -20.66
C ASP A 63 10.47 -14.04 -21.82
N ILE A 64 9.80 -13.80 -22.97
CA ILE A 64 9.80 -14.74 -24.11
C ILE A 64 11.18 -14.93 -24.74
N LEU A 65 12.08 -13.97 -24.52
CA LEU A 65 13.45 -14.04 -25.04
C LEU A 65 14.23 -15.21 -24.41
N CYS A 66 13.80 -15.73 -23.26
CA CYS A 66 14.33 -16.99 -22.71
C CYS A 66 14.14 -18.18 -23.66
N LEU A 67 13.10 -18.16 -24.51
CA LEU A 67 12.84 -19.18 -25.52
C LEU A 67 13.40 -18.82 -26.89
N THR A 68 13.27 -17.55 -27.31
CA THR A 68 13.61 -17.14 -28.68
C THR A 68 15.03 -16.64 -28.84
N ARG A 69 15.61 -16.02 -27.81
CA ARG A 69 16.99 -15.49 -27.75
C ARG A 69 17.71 -15.85 -26.43
N PRO A 70 17.77 -17.15 -26.07
CA PRO A 70 18.43 -17.60 -24.83
C PRO A 70 19.92 -17.23 -24.78
N ASP A 71 20.55 -17.03 -25.94
CA ASP A 71 21.91 -16.54 -26.09
C ASP A 71 22.10 -15.17 -25.42
N ILE A 72 21.22 -14.21 -25.70
CA ILE A 72 21.27 -12.85 -25.13
C ILE A 72 21.01 -12.89 -23.63
N ILE A 73 19.97 -13.61 -23.20
CA ILE A 73 19.59 -13.65 -21.78
C ILE A 73 20.71 -14.27 -20.93
N THR A 74 21.31 -15.37 -21.41
CA THR A 74 22.46 -16.00 -20.73
C THR A 74 23.68 -15.05 -20.69
N GLU A 75 23.92 -14.30 -21.77
CA GLU A 75 25.01 -13.31 -21.83
C GLU A 75 24.82 -12.20 -20.79
N ILE A 76 23.61 -11.65 -20.66
CA ILE A 76 23.31 -10.59 -19.67
C ILE A 76 23.56 -11.10 -18.23
N HIS A 77 23.09 -12.31 -17.88
CA HIS A 77 23.40 -12.91 -16.58
C HIS A 77 24.91 -13.05 -16.35
N THR A 78 25.64 -13.46 -17.39
CA THR A 78 27.10 -13.61 -17.32
C THR A 78 27.78 -12.27 -17.02
N GLN A 79 27.34 -11.18 -17.66
CA GLN A 79 27.87 -9.83 -17.43
C GLN A 79 27.66 -9.38 -15.97
N TYR A 80 26.50 -9.64 -15.37
CA TYR A 80 26.26 -9.31 -13.96
C TYR A 80 27.10 -10.16 -12.99
N LEU A 81 27.26 -11.46 -13.27
CA LEU A 81 28.15 -12.32 -12.48
C LEU A 81 29.60 -11.86 -12.55
N GLU A 82 30.07 -11.43 -13.73
CA GLU A 82 31.40 -10.86 -13.95
C GLU A 82 31.59 -9.53 -13.23
N ALA A 83 30.57 -8.66 -13.21
CA ALA A 83 30.57 -7.41 -12.44
C ALA A 83 30.64 -7.63 -10.92
N GLY A 84 30.18 -8.79 -10.44
CA GLY A 84 30.36 -9.19 -9.04
C GLY A 84 29.10 -9.65 -8.34
N ALA A 85 27.97 -9.77 -9.03
CA ALA A 85 26.75 -10.32 -8.45
C ALA A 85 26.99 -11.72 -7.85
N ASN A 86 26.33 -11.97 -6.72
CA ASN A 86 26.20 -13.25 -6.03
C ASN A 86 24.84 -13.90 -6.30
N ILE A 87 23.80 -13.10 -6.51
CA ILE A 87 22.45 -13.56 -6.80
C ILE A 87 22.07 -12.96 -8.15
N ILE A 88 21.61 -13.80 -9.08
CA ILE A 88 21.03 -13.35 -10.35
C ILE A 88 19.56 -13.74 -10.43
N GLU A 89 18.73 -12.82 -10.89
CA GLU A 89 17.30 -13.01 -11.06
C GLU A 89 17.01 -13.73 -12.38
N THR A 90 16.07 -14.67 -12.41
CA THR A 90 15.59 -15.24 -13.67
C THR A 90 14.81 -14.19 -14.47
N ASN A 91 14.93 -14.19 -15.80
CA ASN A 91 14.09 -13.35 -16.66
C ASN A 91 12.66 -13.93 -16.77
N SER A 92 11.91 -13.83 -15.67
CA SER A 92 10.57 -14.42 -15.49
C SER A 92 9.58 -13.50 -14.76
N PHE A 93 9.85 -12.18 -14.75
CA PHE A 93 9.02 -11.19 -14.04
C PHE A 93 7.53 -11.28 -14.43
N SER A 94 7.23 -11.46 -15.71
CA SER A 94 5.88 -11.59 -16.26
C SER A 94 5.52 -13.02 -16.63
N GLY A 95 6.23 -14.01 -16.06
CA GLY A 95 6.08 -15.44 -16.34
C GLY A 95 4.80 -16.07 -15.78
N THR A 96 3.71 -15.33 -15.61
CA THR A 96 2.43 -15.86 -15.10
C THR A 96 1.39 -15.93 -16.20
N LYS A 97 0.40 -16.82 -16.03
CA LYS A 97 -0.76 -16.92 -16.93
C LYS A 97 -1.50 -15.58 -17.09
N ILE A 98 -1.62 -14.82 -16.01
CA ILE A 98 -2.34 -13.54 -16.00
C ILE A 98 -1.60 -12.48 -16.81
N ALA A 99 -0.28 -12.34 -16.64
CA ALA A 99 0.50 -11.36 -17.41
C ALA A 99 0.66 -11.77 -18.89
N GLN A 100 0.88 -13.06 -19.17
CA GLN A 100 1.04 -13.56 -20.54
C GLN A 100 -0.27 -13.56 -21.34
N ALA A 101 -1.43 -13.37 -20.70
CA ALA A 101 -2.71 -13.21 -21.39
C ALA A 101 -2.74 -11.96 -22.29
N ASP A 102 -2.03 -10.88 -21.92
CA ASP A 102 -1.91 -9.67 -22.74
C ASP A 102 -1.19 -9.94 -24.07
N TYR A 103 -0.35 -10.98 -24.10
CA TYR A 103 0.37 -11.46 -25.30
C TYR A 103 -0.30 -12.69 -25.96
N ALA A 104 -1.42 -13.19 -25.42
CA ALA A 104 -2.07 -14.44 -25.82
C ALA A 104 -1.16 -15.69 -25.74
N LEU A 105 -0.31 -15.75 -24.69
CA LEU A 105 0.70 -16.77 -24.45
C LEU A 105 0.47 -17.56 -23.16
N GLU A 106 -0.78 -17.69 -22.72
CA GLU A 106 -1.17 -18.40 -21.48
C GLU A 106 -0.83 -19.90 -21.48
N HIS A 107 -0.48 -20.46 -22.64
CA HIS A 107 -0.25 -21.89 -22.84
C HIS A 107 1.24 -22.29 -22.72
N ILE A 108 2.15 -21.32 -22.61
CA ILE A 108 3.61 -21.58 -22.55
C ILE A 108 4.23 -21.28 -21.18
N ILE A 109 3.41 -21.02 -20.15
CA ILE A 109 3.89 -20.56 -18.83
C ILE A 109 4.96 -21.46 -18.26
N ARG A 110 4.72 -22.77 -18.31
CA ARG A 110 5.69 -23.75 -17.86
C ARG A 110 7.01 -23.68 -18.63
N ASP A 111 6.96 -23.73 -19.96
CA ASP A 111 8.16 -23.74 -20.82
C ASP A 111 8.95 -22.44 -20.68
N LEU A 112 8.24 -21.31 -20.56
CA LEU A 112 8.79 -19.98 -20.37
C LEU A 112 9.63 -19.90 -19.09
N ASN A 113 9.06 -20.28 -17.95
CA ASN A 113 9.75 -20.23 -16.66
C ASN A 113 10.88 -21.27 -16.54
N LEU A 114 10.69 -22.46 -17.12
CA LEU A 114 11.72 -23.47 -17.17
C LEU A 114 12.94 -22.96 -17.98
N ALA A 115 12.69 -22.33 -19.13
CA ALA A 115 13.75 -21.74 -19.94
C ALA A 115 14.44 -20.57 -19.24
N ALA A 116 13.68 -19.73 -18.52
CA ALA A 116 14.24 -18.63 -17.74
C ALA A 116 15.20 -19.13 -16.64
N ALA A 117 14.77 -20.15 -15.87
CA ALA A 117 15.61 -20.80 -14.88
C ALA A 117 16.86 -21.46 -15.50
N GLN A 118 16.72 -22.11 -16.65
CA GLN A 118 17.83 -22.75 -17.36
C GLN A 118 18.87 -21.75 -17.89
N CYS A 119 18.44 -20.59 -18.43
CA CYS A 119 19.36 -19.54 -18.90
C CYS A 119 20.21 -19.01 -17.74
N ALA A 120 19.57 -18.65 -16.63
CA ALA A 120 20.26 -18.19 -15.43
C ALA A 120 21.16 -19.28 -14.83
N ARG A 121 20.68 -20.53 -14.75
CA ARG A 121 21.45 -21.67 -14.24
C ARG A 121 22.70 -21.93 -15.06
N LYS A 122 22.59 -21.88 -16.39
CA LYS A 122 23.73 -22.05 -17.29
C LYS A 122 24.82 -21.02 -17.00
N ALA A 123 24.46 -19.73 -16.90
CA ALA A 123 25.41 -18.67 -16.58
C ALA A 123 26.04 -18.87 -15.18
N ALA A 124 25.22 -19.18 -14.17
CA ALA A 124 25.66 -19.44 -12.81
C ALA A 124 26.65 -20.62 -12.72
N ASP A 125 26.32 -21.76 -13.32
CA ASP A 125 27.13 -22.97 -13.27
C ASP A 125 28.46 -22.80 -14.04
N GLU A 126 28.44 -22.11 -15.19
CA GLU A 126 29.65 -21.79 -15.95
C GLU A 126 30.56 -20.83 -15.15
N HIS A 127 30.00 -19.83 -14.48
CA HIS A 127 30.78 -18.91 -13.65
C HIS A 127 31.31 -19.59 -12.38
N LYS A 128 30.53 -20.47 -11.74
CA LYS A 128 30.94 -21.25 -10.55
C LYS A 128 32.06 -22.22 -10.88
N LYS A 129 32.07 -22.83 -12.08
CA LYS A 129 33.19 -23.65 -12.56
C LYS A 129 34.49 -22.86 -12.67
N LYS A 130 34.43 -21.58 -13.06
CA LYS A 130 35.58 -20.68 -13.13
C LYS A 130 35.99 -20.15 -11.74
N ASN A 131 35.03 -20.00 -10.82
CA ASN A 131 35.22 -19.42 -9.49
C ASN A 131 34.54 -20.28 -8.40
N PRO A 132 35.11 -21.44 -8.02
CA PRO A 132 34.44 -22.40 -7.13
C PRO A 132 34.07 -21.84 -5.76
N ASP A 133 34.88 -20.94 -5.20
CA ASP A 133 34.70 -20.40 -3.86
C ASP A 133 33.72 -19.21 -3.79
N LYS A 134 33.35 -18.63 -4.94
CA LYS A 134 32.46 -17.46 -4.98
C LYS A 134 31.00 -17.89 -4.75
N PRO A 135 30.25 -17.29 -3.82
CA PRO A 135 28.85 -17.62 -3.62
C PRO A 135 28.02 -17.12 -4.80
N ILE A 136 27.25 -18.03 -5.42
CA ILE A 136 26.46 -17.79 -6.63
C ILE A 136 25.13 -18.53 -6.49
N TYR A 137 24.04 -17.79 -6.64
CA TYR A 137 22.67 -18.26 -6.49
C TYR A 137 21.79 -17.72 -7.63
N VAL A 138 20.78 -18.48 -8.03
CA VAL A 138 19.74 -18.01 -8.96
C VAL A 138 18.44 -17.83 -8.19
N ALA A 139 17.89 -16.62 -8.26
CA ALA A 139 16.58 -16.28 -7.74
C ALA A 139 15.50 -16.46 -8.82
N GLY A 140 14.50 -17.28 -8.54
CA GLY A 140 13.30 -17.34 -9.36
C GLY A 140 12.47 -16.06 -9.17
N ALA A 141 12.61 -15.09 -10.06
CA ALA A 141 11.91 -13.82 -10.00
C ALA A 141 10.42 -14.00 -10.34
N ILE A 142 9.56 -13.46 -9.49
CA ILE A 142 8.10 -13.57 -9.55
C ILE A 142 7.53 -12.17 -9.43
N GLY A 143 7.04 -11.61 -10.53
CA GLY A 143 6.43 -10.28 -10.54
C GLY A 143 5.00 -10.25 -9.98
N PRO A 144 4.44 -9.05 -9.74
CA PRO A 144 3.15 -8.85 -9.08
C PRO A 144 1.93 -9.08 -10.01
N THR A 145 2.15 -9.35 -11.29
CA THR A 145 1.16 -9.33 -12.39
C THR A 145 0.54 -7.95 -12.64
N ASN A 146 -0.38 -7.84 -13.61
CA ASN A 146 -1.09 -6.60 -13.95
C ASN A 146 -2.49 -6.50 -13.31
N LYS A 147 -2.85 -7.39 -12.38
CA LYS A 147 -4.16 -7.38 -11.70
C LYS A 147 -4.01 -7.21 -10.20
N THR A 148 -4.99 -6.59 -9.55
CA THR A 148 -5.05 -6.38 -8.09
C THR A 148 -6.12 -7.27 -7.46
N LEU A 149 -5.83 -7.85 -6.30
CA LEU A 149 -6.81 -8.56 -5.47
C LEU A 149 -7.40 -7.67 -4.38
N SER A 150 -6.66 -6.68 -3.88
CA SER A 150 -7.13 -5.79 -2.81
C SER A 150 -7.91 -4.59 -3.32
N MET A 151 -7.72 -4.19 -4.59
CA MET A 151 -8.35 -3.01 -5.19
C MET A 151 -9.21 -3.36 -6.42
N SER A 152 -10.28 -2.60 -6.63
CA SER A 152 -11.11 -2.71 -7.84
C SER A 152 -10.48 -1.92 -8.99
N PRO A 153 -10.47 -2.47 -10.22
CA PRO A 153 -10.13 -1.71 -11.42
C PRO A 153 -11.26 -0.77 -11.88
N ASP A 154 -12.48 -0.93 -11.33
CA ASP A 154 -13.66 -0.10 -11.67
C ASP A 154 -14.14 0.64 -10.42
N VAL A 155 -13.98 1.95 -10.43
CA VAL A 155 -14.38 2.84 -9.33
C VAL A 155 -15.88 2.89 -9.07
N ASN A 156 -16.68 2.53 -10.07
CA ASN A 156 -18.13 2.43 -9.91
C ASN A 156 -18.55 1.16 -9.19
N ARG A 157 -17.63 0.18 -9.13
CA ARG A 157 -17.85 -1.14 -8.56
C ARG A 157 -16.72 -1.46 -7.57
N PRO A 158 -16.68 -0.77 -6.41
CA PRO A 158 -15.63 -0.97 -5.42
C PRO A 158 -15.55 -2.42 -4.90
N GLU A 159 -16.63 -3.18 -5.00
CA GLU A 159 -16.68 -4.60 -4.65
C GLU A 159 -15.98 -5.52 -5.67
N TYR A 160 -15.82 -5.06 -6.92
CA TYR A 160 -15.40 -5.89 -8.04
C TYR A 160 -13.90 -6.16 -8.01
N ARG A 161 -13.49 -7.36 -8.43
CA ARG A 161 -12.09 -7.73 -8.67
C ARG A 161 -12.01 -8.42 -10.03
N ALA A 162 -10.97 -8.11 -10.80
CA ALA A 162 -10.79 -8.67 -12.14
C ALA A 162 -10.45 -10.16 -12.11
N VAL A 163 -9.77 -10.59 -11.05
CA VAL A 163 -9.37 -11.97 -10.79
C VAL A 163 -9.66 -12.30 -9.33
N THR A 164 -9.81 -13.59 -9.04
CA THR A 164 -10.00 -14.12 -7.69
C THR A 164 -8.68 -14.57 -7.07
N PHE A 165 -8.65 -14.71 -5.74
CA PHE A 165 -7.47 -15.23 -5.04
C PHE A 165 -7.06 -16.61 -5.55
N ASP A 166 -8.02 -17.49 -5.85
CA ASP A 166 -7.72 -18.85 -6.34
C ASP A 166 -7.12 -18.83 -7.75
N GLU A 167 -7.61 -17.98 -8.66
CA GLU A 167 -7.03 -17.78 -9.99
C GLU A 167 -5.61 -17.20 -9.90
N MET A 168 -5.40 -16.25 -8.99
CA MET A 168 -4.09 -15.65 -8.74
C MET A 168 -3.09 -16.68 -8.20
N LYS A 169 -3.52 -17.44 -7.18
CA LYS A 169 -2.74 -18.53 -6.57
C LYS A 169 -2.35 -19.57 -7.60
N GLU A 170 -3.29 -20.00 -8.46
CA GLU A 170 -3.02 -20.98 -9.50
C GLU A 170 -1.98 -20.46 -10.51
N ALA A 171 -2.11 -19.21 -10.94
CA ALA A 171 -1.16 -18.59 -11.87
C ALA A 171 0.26 -18.52 -11.28
N TYR A 172 0.39 -18.22 -9.98
CA TYR A 172 1.68 -18.27 -9.30
C TYR A 172 2.19 -19.69 -9.09
N ARG A 173 1.32 -20.65 -8.75
CA ARG A 173 1.73 -22.04 -8.54
C ARG A 173 2.36 -22.63 -9.79
N GLU A 174 1.74 -22.44 -10.96
CA GLU A 174 2.27 -22.92 -12.25
C GLU A 174 3.67 -22.36 -12.53
N GLN A 175 3.87 -21.05 -12.27
CA GLN A 175 5.18 -20.41 -12.40
C GLN A 175 6.20 -20.98 -11.39
N ILE A 176 5.85 -21.02 -10.11
CA ILE A 176 6.76 -21.45 -9.03
C ILE A 176 7.21 -22.89 -9.24
N GLU A 177 6.29 -23.80 -9.56
CA GLU A 177 6.63 -25.19 -9.82
C GLU A 177 7.60 -25.33 -11.00
N ALA A 178 7.41 -24.55 -12.08
CA ALA A 178 8.31 -24.56 -13.22
C ALA A 178 9.70 -23.99 -12.90
N LEU A 179 9.78 -22.92 -12.09
CA LEU A 179 11.05 -22.37 -11.60
C LEU A 179 11.80 -23.36 -10.70
N MET A 180 11.08 -24.02 -9.77
CA MET A 180 11.65 -25.05 -8.90
C MET A 180 12.21 -26.24 -9.71
N GLU A 181 11.48 -26.70 -10.72
CA GLU A 181 11.96 -27.75 -11.63
C GLU A 181 13.17 -27.30 -12.46
N GLY A 182 13.20 -26.02 -12.86
CA GLY A 182 14.36 -25.41 -13.52
C GLY A 182 15.59 -25.27 -12.62
N GLY A 183 15.46 -25.59 -11.33
CA GLY A 183 16.56 -25.64 -10.38
C GLY A 183 17.04 -24.27 -9.93
N VAL A 184 16.12 -23.33 -9.66
CA VAL A 184 16.43 -22.09 -8.93
C VAL A 184 16.88 -22.40 -7.49
N ASP A 185 17.63 -21.48 -6.87
CA ASP A 185 18.14 -21.64 -5.50
C ASP A 185 17.22 -21.05 -4.44
N LEU A 186 16.45 -20.05 -4.81
CA LEU A 186 15.49 -19.34 -3.98
C LEU A 186 14.38 -18.75 -4.85
N LEU A 187 13.28 -18.36 -4.23
CA LEU A 187 12.18 -17.66 -4.88
C LEU A 187 12.21 -16.18 -4.48
N LEU A 188 11.89 -15.29 -5.42
CA LEU A 188 11.87 -13.86 -5.21
C LEU A 188 10.56 -13.25 -5.75
N PRO A 189 9.46 -13.25 -4.97
CA PRO A 189 8.36 -12.33 -5.17
C PRO A 189 8.83 -10.88 -5.00
N GLU A 190 8.85 -10.11 -6.09
CA GLU A 190 9.40 -8.76 -6.12
C GLU A 190 8.46 -7.73 -6.72
N THR A 191 8.78 -6.44 -6.50
CA THR A 191 7.97 -5.30 -6.96
C THR A 191 6.52 -5.42 -6.49
N VAL A 192 6.32 -5.93 -5.27
CA VAL A 192 4.98 -6.19 -4.72
C VAL A 192 4.30 -4.85 -4.45
N PHE A 193 3.26 -4.56 -5.23
CA PHE A 193 2.41 -3.38 -5.04
C PHE A 193 1.11 -3.69 -4.30
N ASP A 194 0.68 -4.96 -4.29
CA ASP A 194 -0.52 -5.47 -3.62
C ASP A 194 -0.17 -6.66 -2.73
N THR A 195 -0.25 -6.48 -1.41
CA THR A 195 0.07 -7.53 -0.44
C THR A 195 -0.83 -8.75 -0.56
N LEU A 196 -2.07 -8.61 -1.04
CA LEU A 196 -2.96 -9.76 -1.21
C LEU A 196 -2.52 -10.65 -2.39
N ASN A 197 -1.96 -10.07 -3.45
CA ASN A 197 -1.31 -10.83 -4.52
C ASN A 197 -0.11 -11.61 -3.98
N LEU A 198 0.73 -10.96 -3.18
CA LEU A 198 1.87 -11.60 -2.54
C LEU A 198 1.42 -12.75 -1.63
N LYS A 199 0.37 -12.58 -0.82
CA LYS A 199 -0.19 -13.67 -0.01
C LYS A 199 -0.65 -14.86 -0.87
N ALA A 200 -1.22 -14.62 -2.05
CA ALA A 200 -1.55 -15.68 -3.00
C ALA A 200 -0.29 -16.39 -3.54
N ALA A 201 0.78 -15.64 -3.84
CA ALA A 201 2.06 -16.21 -4.27
C ALA A 201 2.74 -17.03 -3.17
N LEU A 202 2.72 -16.54 -1.92
CA LEU A 202 3.27 -17.25 -0.76
C LEU A 202 2.48 -18.52 -0.47
N PHE A 203 1.15 -18.48 -0.56
CA PHE A 203 0.31 -19.67 -0.45
C PHE A 203 0.66 -20.70 -1.54
N ALA A 204 0.81 -20.25 -2.78
CA ALA A 204 1.21 -21.09 -3.90
C ALA A 204 2.60 -21.72 -3.71
N ALA A 205 3.54 -20.97 -3.12
CA ALA A 205 4.87 -21.47 -2.79
C ALA A 205 4.80 -22.60 -1.74
N GLU A 206 4.00 -22.46 -0.69
CA GLU A 206 3.79 -23.53 0.30
C GLU A 206 3.20 -24.80 -0.33
N GLU A 207 2.20 -24.68 -1.22
CA GLU A 207 1.66 -25.83 -1.96
C GLU A 207 2.74 -26.50 -2.84
N ALA A 208 3.57 -25.70 -3.51
CA ALA A 208 4.66 -26.21 -4.33
C ALA A 208 5.73 -26.93 -3.49
N PHE A 209 6.11 -26.38 -2.32
CA PHE A 209 7.07 -27.02 -1.42
C PHE A 209 6.60 -28.38 -0.93
N GLU A 210 5.31 -28.51 -0.59
CA GLU A 210 4.73 -29.81 -0.20
C GLU A 210 4.75 -30.82 -1.34
N LYS A 211 4.46 -30.37 -2.57
CA LYS A 211 4.51 -31.22 -3.76
C LYS A 211 5.92 -31.72 -4.06
N PHE A 212 6.92 -30.85 -3.95
CA PHE A 212 8.32 -31.18 -4.23
C PHE A 212 9.04 -31.87 -3.06
N GLY A 213 8.48 -31.80 -1.85
CA GLY A 213 9.06 -32.40 -0.65
C GLY A 213 10.25 -31.64 -0.07
N PHE A 214 10.49 -30.40 -0.50
CA PHE A 214 11.52 -29.51 0.03
C PHE A 214 11.09 -28.04 -0.07
N ARG A 215 11.65 -27.19 0.80
CA ARG A 215 11.40 -25.75 0.83
C ARG A 215 12.58 -24.99 0.22
N LEU A 216 12.31 -24.02 -0.64
CA LEU A 216 13.32 -23.04 -1.05
C LEU A 216 13.25 -21.80 -0.15
N PRO A 217 14.39 -21.11 0.11
CA PRO A 217 14.37 -19.79 0.70
C PRO A 217 13.50 -18.83 -0.13
N ILE A 218 12.75 -17.95 0.53
CA ILE A 218 11.95 -16.92 -0.13
C ILE A 218 12.52 -15.55 0.24
N MET A 219 12.90 -14.76 -0.76
CA MET A 219 13.13 -13.33 -0.62
C MET A 219 11.86 -12.58 -1.00
N ILE A 220 11.48 -11.55 -0.26
CA ILE A 220 10.28 -10.75 -0.56
C ILE A 220 10.71 -9.30 -0.75
N SER A 221 10.28 -8.67 -1.83
CA SER A 221 10.53 -7.24 -2.02
C SER A 221 9.26 -6.47 -2.36
N VAL A 222 9.00 -5.42 -1.57
CA VAL A 222 7.86 -4.51 -1.75
C VAL A 222 8.27 -3.28 -2.54
N THR A 223 7.34 -2.71 -3.31
CA THR A 223 7.53 -1.37 -3.88
C THR A 223 6.72 -0.34 -3.11
N ILE A 224 7.37 0.80 -2.83
CA ILE A 224 6.76 1.97 -2.20
C ILE A 224 6.59 3.03 -3.28
N THR A 225 5.35 3.46 -3.51
CA THR A 225 5.00 4.21 -4.73
C THR A 225 5.35 5.70 -4.65
N ASP A 226 5.42 6.26 -3.45
CA ASP A 226 5.62 7.70 -3.25
C ASP A 226 6.19 8.01 -1.84
N GLN A 227 6.26 9.30 -1.52
CA GLN A 227 6.80 9.79 -0.25
C GLN A 227 5.88 9.54 0.97
N SER A 228 4.66 9.00 0.78
CA SER A 228 3.76 8.63 1.88
C SER A 228 4.22 7.37 2.63
N GLY A 229 5.13 6.58 2.05
CA GLY A 229 5.65 5.36 2.66
C GLY A 229 4.68 4.18 2.62
N ARG A 230 3.76 4.19 1.65
CA ARG A 230 2.75 3.14 1.45
C ARG A 230 2.95 2.40 0.13
N THR A 231 2.46 1.16 0.10
CA THR A 231 2.27 0.40 -1.14
C THR A 231 1.16 1.04 -1.97
N LEU A 232 1.05 0.65 -3.26
CA LEU A 232 -0.07 1.07 -4.10
C LEU A 232 -1.44 0.72 -3.49
N SER A 233 -1.51 -0.44 -2.83
CA SER A 233 -2.68 -0.93 -2.09
C SER A 233 -2.92 -0.23 -0.73
N GLY A 234 -2.13 0.81 -0.40
CA GLY A 234 -2.32 1.71 0.74
C GLY A 234 -1.70 1.24 2.05
N GLN A 235 -0.94 0.14 2.06
CA GLN A 235 -0.40 -0.45 3.28
C GLN A 235 0.93 0.18 3.68
N THR A 236 1.10 0.50 4.97
CA THR A 236 2.39 0.97 5.51
C THR A 236 3.42 -0.16 5.59
N VAL A 237 4.71 0.18 5.64
CA VAL A 237 5.84 -0.76 5.71
C VAL A 237 5.70 -1.77 6.87
N GLU A 238 5.32 -1.32 8.06
CA GLU A 238 5.15 -2.21 9.22
C GLU A 238 3.89 -3.10 9.10
N ALA A 239 2.79 -2.55 8.58
CA ALA A 239 1.58 -3.33 8.31
C ALA A 239 1.84 -4.41 7.26
N PHE A 240 2.65 -4.10 6.23
CA PHE A 240 3.11 -5.05 5.23
C PHE A 240 3.90 -6.18 5.88
N TRP A 241 4.90 -5.87 6.73
CA TRP A 241 5.66 -6.88 7.45
C TRP A 241 4.76 -7.80 8.30
N ASN A 242 3.83 -7.22 9.05
CA ASN A 242 2.86 -7.97 9.85
C ASN A 242 2.01 -8.92 9.00
N SER A 243 1.66 -8.52 7.77
CA SER A 243 0.88 -9.35 6.84
C SER A 243 1.63 -10.56 6.31
N ILE A 244 2.96 -10.48 6.12
CA ILE A 244 3.71 -11.48 5.33
C ILE A 244 4.70 -12.31 6.14
N ARG A 245 4.97 -11.93 7.39
CA ARG A 245 5.96 -12.61 8.25
C ARG A 245 5.71 -14.11 8.46
N HIS A 246 4.45 -14.54 8.36
CA HIS A 246 4.03 -15.94 8.46
C HIS A 246 4.71 -16.86 7.44
N ALA A 247 5.18 -16.32 6.31
CA ALA A 247 5.89 -17.07 5.28
C ALA A 247 7.36 -17.36 5.63
N ASN A 248 7.86 -16.89 6.78
CA ASN A 248 9.25 -17.09 7.23
C ASN A 248 10.28 -16.78 6.14
N PRO A 249 10.28 -15.58 5.55
CA PRO A 249 11.17 -15.24 4.45
C PRO A 249 12.64 -15.24 4.90
N LEU A 250 13.54 -15.57 3.98
CA LEU A 250 14.98 -15.38 4.12
C LEU A 250 15.29 -13.88 4.30
N SER A 251 14.73 -13.05 3.42
CA SER A 251 14.88 -11.60 3.49
C SER A 251 13.60 -10.86 3.11
N VAL A 252 13.46 -9.65 3.63
CA VAL A 252 12.45 -8.68 3.20
C VAL A 252 13.15 -7.39 2.78
N GLY A 253 12.67 -6.74 1.73
CA GLY A 253 13.31 -5.55 1.19
C GLY A 253 12.40 -4.64 0.40
N ILE A 254 13.03 -3.62 -0.19
CA ILE A 254 12.37 -2.63 -1.04
C ILE A 254 13.12 -2.55 -2.38
N ASN A 255 12.35 -2.50 -3.47
CA ASN A 255 12.87 -2.33 -4.81
C ASN A 255 11.96 -1.49 -5.69
N CYS A 256 12.55 -0.96 -6.77
CA CYS A 256 11.86 -0.18 -7.80
C CYS A 256 11.18 1.10 -7.27
N SER A 257 10.52 1.84 -8.16
CA SER A 257 9.79 3.12 -7.95
C SER A 257 10.61 4.32 -7.44
N LEU A 258 11.57 4.10 -6.55
CA LEU A 258 12.36 5.11 -5.85
C LEU A 258 13.86 4.91 -6.11
N GLY A 259 14.63 6.00 -6.00
CA GLY A 259 16.08 5.93 -5.89
C GLY A 259 16.52 5.55 -4.47
N ALA A 260 17.82 5.33 -4.27
CA ALA A 260 18.33 4.97 -2.94
C ALA A 260 18.00 6.07 -1.92
N ARG A 261 18.22 7.34 -2.26
CA ARG A 261 17.93 8.47 -1.38
C ARG A 261 16.51 8.48 -0.82
N GLU A 262 15.50 8.24 -1.67
CA GLU A 262 14.09 8.25 -1.26
C GLU A 262 13.69 6.99 -0.48
N MET A 263 14.36 5.85 -0.71
CA MET A 263 14.10 4.60 0.02
C MET A 263 14.62 4.62 1.47
N LYS A 264 15.59 5.49 1.78
CA LYS A 264 16.27 5.58 3.08
C LYS A 264 15.36 5.45 4.31
N PRO A 265 14.30 6.28 4.50
CA PRO A 265 13.46 6.21 5.70
C PRO A 265 12.75 4.85 5.86
N TYR A 266 12.42 4.19 4.76
CA TYR A 266 11.68 2.93 4.78
C TYR A 266 12.59 1.74 5.05
N ILE A 267 13.82 1.78 4.51
CA ILE A 267 14.87 0.81 4.83
C ILE A 267 15.25 0.89 6.31
N GLU A 268 15.36 2.11 6.87
CA GLU A 268 15.60 2.30 8.30
C GLU A 268 14.50 1.64 9.14
N VAL A 269 13.23 1.88 8.81
CA VAL A 269 12.10 1.25 9.52
C VAL A 269 12.14 -0.27 9.42
N LEU A 270 12.28 -0.84 8.22
CA LEU A 270 12.39 -2.29 8.02
C LEU A 270 13.58 -2.89 8.79
N SER A 271 14.71 -2.19 8.80
CA SER A 271 15.92 -2.65 9.49
C SER A 271 15.69 -2.85 10.99
N ARG A 272 14.79 -2.07 11.60
CA ARG A 272 14.41 -2.16 13.01
C ARG A 272 13.37 -3.24 13.30
N ILE A 273 12.39 -3.42 12.42
CA ILE A 273 11.20 -4.25 12.72
C ILE A 273 11.29 -5.70 12.19
N ALA A 274 12.13 -5.97 11.19
CA ALA A 274 12.17 -7.27 10.53
C ALA A 274 13.25 -8.20 11.13
N PRO A 275 12.92 -9.25 11.91
CA PRO A 275 13.88 -10.23 12.46
C PRO A 275 14.42 -11.23 11.41
N VAL A 276 14.52 -10.81 10.16
CA VAL A 276 15.05 -11.55 9.00
C VAL A 276 16.09 -10.68 8.30
N TYR A 277 16.79 -11.21 7.29
CA TYR A 277 17.76 -10.42 6.52
C TYR A 277 17.05 -9.32 5.72
N LEU A 278 17.78 -8.25 5.37
CA LEU A 278 17.24 -7.12 4.64
C LEU A 278 17.87 -6.96 3.26
N SER A 279 17.03 -6.81 2.24
CA SER A 279 17.43 -6.52 0.86
C SER A 279 17.06 -5.08 0.44
N CYS A 280 17.87 -4.46 -0.41
CA CYS A 280 17.57 -3.17 -1.02
C CYS A 280 18.17 -3.09 -2.42
N TYR A 281 17.35 -2.82 -3.43
CA TYR A 281 17.82 -2.69 -4.81
C TYR A 281 17.03 -1.59 -5.54
N PRO A 282 17.44 -0.32 -5.34
CA PRO A 282 16.75 0.84 -5.89
C PRO A 282 16.98 1.02 -7.40
N ASN A 283 16.22 1.94 -8.00
CA ASN A 283 16.51 2.41 -9.36
C ASN A 283 17.78 3.26 -9.40
N ALA A 284 18.37 3.41 -10.59
CA ALA A 284 19.44 4.38 -10.86
C ALA A 284 18.86 5.82 -10.94
N GLY A 285 18.25 6.27 -9.85
CA GLY A 285 17.50 7.51 -9.73
C GLY A 285 16.12 7.42 -10.36
N LEU A 286 15.43 8.56 -10.42
CA LEU A 286 14.18 8.67 -11.17
C LEU A 286 14.49 8.79 -12.67
N PRO A 287 13.65 8.22 -13.55
CA PRO A 287 13.84 8.35 -14.98
C PRO A 287 13.79 9.83 -15.38
N ASN A 288 14.68 10.20 -16.29
CA ASN A 288 14.75 11.54 -16.84
C ASN A 288 13.62 11.78 -17.83
N ALA A 289 13.65 12.96 -18.44
CA ALA A 289 12.64 13.38 -19.37
C ALA A 289 12.34 12.40 -20.52
N PHE A 290 13.36 11.65 -20.93
CA PHE A 290 13.35 10.71 -22.05
C PHE A 290 13.20 9.26 -21.59
N GLY A 291 12.84 9.01 -20.33
CA GLY A 291 12.74 7.67 -19.78
C GLY A 291 14.09 6.96 -19.63
N GLU A 292 15.19 7.71 -19.63
CA GLU A 292 16.55 7.20 -19.39
C GLU A 292 16.95 7.45 -17.93
N TYR A 293 17.88 6.66 -17.40
CA TYR A 293 18.36 6.83 -16.03
C TYR A 293 19.73 7.50 -16.06
N ASP A 294 19.79 8.72 -15.51
CA ASP A 294 20.98 9.57 -15.56
C ASP A 294 21.93 9.33 -14.37
N GLN A 295 21.45 8.72 -13.28
CA GLN A 295 22.28 8.49 -12.10
C GLN A 295 23.43 7.55 -12.47
N THR A 296 24.64 7.99 -12.19
CA THR A 296 25.84 7.23 -12.50
C THR A 296 26.10 6.12 -11.48
N ALA A 297 26.92 5.14 -11.86
CA ALA A 297 27.33 4.04 -10.98
C ALA A 297 27.94 4.53 -9.66
N ASN A 298 28.78 5.57 -9.70
CA ASN A 298 29.41 6.13 -8.50
C ASN A 298 28.42 6.88 -7.61
N GLU A 299 27.49 7.62 -8.20
CA GLU A 299 26.45 8.32 -7.43
C GLU A 299 25.57 7.32 -6.69
N LEU A 300 25.04 6.31 -7.40
CA LEU A 300 24.22 5.27 -6.78
C LEU A 300 25.01 4.50 -5.70
N ALA A 301 26.25 4.13 -5.98
CA ALA A 301 27.10 3.43 -5.02
C ALA A 301 27.35 4.28 -3.75
N SER A 302 27.54 5.59 -3.89
CA SER A 302 27.73 6.49 -2.74
C SER A 302 26.48 6.60 -1.86
N GLU A 303 25.28 6.55 -2.45
CA GLU A 303 24.02 6.55 -1.70
C GLU A 303 23.80 5.22 -0.96
N ILE A 304 24.15 4.10 -1.60
CA ILE A 304 24.11 2.76 -0.99
C ILE A 304 25.16 2.61 0.11
N GLU A 305 26.34 3.22 -0.04
CA GLU A 305 27.40 3.19 0.98
C GLU A 305 26.88 3.67 2.34
N VAL A 306 26.05 4.72 2.35
CA VAL A 306 25.40 5.22 3.56
C VAL A 306 24.58 4.14 4.25
N PHE A 307 23.89 3.28 3.52
CA PHE A 307 23.06 2.22 4.12
C PHE A 307 23.93 1.11 4.72
N ALA A 308 25.02 0.76 4.02
CA ALA A 308 26.00 -0.19 4.52
C ALA A 308 26.73 0.34 5.77
N GLU A 309 27.06 1.62 5.82
CA GLU A 309 27.68 2.27 6.99
C GLU A 309 26.77 2.28 8.22
N ASN A 310 25.47 2.45 8.02
CA ASN A 310 24.49 2.33 9.11
C ASN A 310 24.21 0.87 9.51
N GLY A 311 24.80 -0.12 8.82
CA GLY A 311 24.61 -1.53 9.10
C GLY A 311 23.17 -1.99 8.83
N TRP A 312 22.53 -1.45 7.78
CA TRP A 312 21.14 -1.77 7.46
C TRP A 312 20.96 -2.89 6.44
N LEU A 313 22.00 -3.27 5.70
CA LEU A 313 21.88 -4.17 4.55
C LEU A 313 22.46 -5.56 4.82
N ASN A 314 21.82 -6.57 4.21
CA ASN A 314 22.33 -7.93 4.07
C ASN A 314 22.45 -8.34 2.60
N ILE A 315 21.57 -7.82 1.75
CA ILE A 315 21.57 -8.02 0.30
C ILE A 315 21.39 -6.66 -0.36
N VAL A 316 22.16 -6.37 -1.41
CA VAL A 316 22.06 -5.12 -2.16
C VAL A 316 22.18 -5.37 -3.66
N GLY A 317 21.44 -4.62 -4.48
CA GLY A 317 21.51 -4.75 -5.93
C GLY A 317 20.99 -3.51 -6.63
N GLY A 318 20.48 -3.69 -7.86
CA GLY A 318 19.90 -2.62 -8.64
C GLY A 318 18.59 -3.02 -9.33
N CYS A 319 17.66 -2.07 -9.48
CA CYS A 319 16.46 -2.24 -10.28
C CYS A 319 16.57 -1.42 -11.58
N CYS A 320 15.52 -0.74 -12.01
CA CYS A 320 15.48 -0.05 -13.30
C CYS A 320 16.63 0.95 -13.48
N GLY A 321 17.26 0.94 -14.66
CA GLY A 321 18.37 1.82 -15.01
C GLY A 321 19.76 1.31 -14.60
N THR A 322 19.84 0.35 -13.69
CA THR A 322 21.12 -0.20 -13.23
C THR A 322 21.76 -1.13 -14.26
N THR A 323 23.09 -1.23 -14.22
CA THR A 323 23.91 -1.92 -15.21
C THR A 323 25.04 -2.70 -14.52
N PRO A 324 25.80 -3.55 -15.22
CA PRO A 324 26.99 -4.19 -14.65
C PRO A 324 27.98 -3.20 -14.01
N ASP A 325 28.13 -1.99 -14.56
CA ASP A 325 28.99 -0.95 -13.96
C ASP A 325 28.47 -0.48 -12.60
N HIS A 326 27.15 -0.37 -12.44
CA HIS A 326 26.52 -0.03 -11.15
C HIS A 326 26.76 -1.14 -10.13
N ILE A 327 26.61 -2.41 -10.53
CA ILE A 327 26.84 -3.55 -9.64
C ILE A 327 28.32 -3.63 -9.21
N ALA A 328 29.25 -3.35 -10.11
CA ALA A 328 30.67 -3.28 -9.78
C ALA A 328 30.97 -2.14 -8.79
N ALA A 329 30.42 -0.94 -9.00
CA ALA A 329 30.59 0.20 -8.10
C ALA A 329 29.96 -0.05 -6.71
N ILE A 330 28.75 -0.62 -6.66
CA ILE A 330 28.09 -1.03 -5.41
C ILE A 330 28.95 -2.04 -4.66
N LYS A 331 29.48 -3.04 -5.35
CA LYS A 331 30.38 -4.03 -4.77
C LYS A 331 31.57 -3.37 -4.10
N GLU A 332 32.24 -2.44 -4.78
CA GLU A 332 33.39 -1.73 -4.25
C GLU A 332 33.04 -0.90 -3.01
N ALA A 333 31.90 -0.21 -3.03
CA ALA A 333 31.44 0.63 -1.93
C ALA A 333 31.09 -0.13 -0.64
N ILE A 334 30.65 -1.39 -0.75
CA ILE A 334 30.26 -2.20 0.42
C ILE A 334 31.38 -3.09 0.98
N VAL A 335 32.54 -3.18 0.32
CA VAL A 335 33.64 -4.03 0.80
C VAL A 335 34.08 -3.60 2.21
N GLY A 336 34.11 -4.56 3.13
CA GLY A 336 34.57 -4.33 4.51
C GLY A 336 33.57 -3.59 5.41
N LYS A 337 32.38 -3.24 4.91
CA LYS A 337 31.30 -2.68 5.74
C LYS A 337 30.67 -3.76 6.62
N ALA A 338 30.11 -3.36 7.75
CA ALA A 338 29.47 -4.29 8.68
C ALA A 338 28.16 -4.84 8.10
N ILE A 339 27.93 -6.14 8.27
CA ILE A 339 26.64 -6.75 7.95
C ILE A 339 25.59 -6.33 8.97
N ARG A 340 24.35 -6.17 8.52
CA ARG A 340 23.22 -6.02 9.44
C ARG A 340 23.04 -7.29 10.25
N ILE A 341 22.94 -7.15 11.57
CA ILE A 341 22.51 -8.24 12.45
C ILE A 341 20.99 -8.10 12.61
N PRO A 342 20.17 -9.08 12.17
CA PRO A 342 18.74 -9.03 12.37
C PRO A 342 18.39 -8.82 13.86
N PRO A 343 17.42 -7.94 14.18
CA PRO A 343 17.01 -7.69 15.55
C PRO A 343 16.41 -8.96 16.17
N VAL A 344 16.51 -9.06 17.50
CA VAL A 344 15.80 -10.11 18.24
C VAL A 344 14.31 -9.91 18.07
N GLU A 345 13.61 -10.96 17.68
CA GLU A 345 12.17 -10.91 17.50
C GLU A 345 11.45 -10.67 18.83
N GLU A 346 10.70 -9.58 18.90
CA GLU A 346 9.74 -9.35 19.98
C GLU A 346 8.52 -10.27 19.79
N LYS A 347 8.34 -11.19 20.74
CA LYS A 347 7.25 -12.17 20.77
C LYS A 347 5.92 -11.55 21.22
N ILE A 348 5.43 -10.58 20.45
CA ILE A 348 4.15 -9.89 20.68
C ILE A 348 3.12 -10.26 19.60
N PRO A 349 1.82 -10.21 19.91
CA PRO A 349 0.77 -10.32 18.90
C PRO A 349 0.81 -9.16 17.91
N ARG A 350 0.79 -9.47 16.62
CA ARG A 350 0.90 -8.51 15.52
C ARG A 350 -0.21 -8.73 14.51
N PHE A 351 -0.96 -7.66 14.23
CA PHE A 351 -2.06 -7.64 13.27
C PHE A 351 -1.89 -6.47 12.31
N SER A 352 -2.65 -6.46 11.23
CA SER A 352 -2.67 -5.31 10.31
C SER A 352 -3.96 -5.21 9.52
N GLY A 353 -4.41 -3.98 9.31
CA GLY A 353 -5.19 -3.59 8.14
C GLY A 353 -4.24 -2.96 7.12
N LEU A 354 -4.54 -1.73 6.70
CA LEU A 354 -3.56 -0.85 6.03
C LEU A 354 -2.50 -0.31 7.01
N GLU A 355 -2.81 -0.29 8.31
CA GLU A 355 -1.94 0.15 9.39
C GLU A 355 -1.65 -1.01 10.36
N PRO A 356 -0.49 -1.00 11.03
CA PRO A 356 -0.14 -2.06 11.97
C PRO A 356 -0.94 -1.90 13.26
N PHE A 357 -1.34 -3.02 13.84
CA PHE A 357 -1.89 -3.07 15.19
C PHE A 357 -1.14 -4.15 15.98
N ASN A 358 -0.16 -3.73 16.77
CA ASN A 358 0.63 -4.61 17.63
C ASN A 358 0.12 -4.49 19.07
N ILE A 359 -0.10 -5.63 19.73
CA ILE A 359 -0.53 -5.66 21.13
C ILE A 359 0.72 -5.72 22.00
N THR A 360 0.97 -4.65 22.74
CA THR A 360 2.09 -4.48 23.68
C THR A 360 1.57 -4.35 25.11
N GLU A 361 2.45 -4.32 26.10
CA GLU A 361 2.05 -4.15 27.52
C GLU A 361 1.25 -2.85 27.76
N ASP A 362 1.50 -1.81 26.97
CA ASP A 362 0.83 -0.51 27.07
C ASP A 362 -0.48 -0.41 26.27
N THR A 363 -0.84 -1.42 25.48
CA THR A 363 -2.04 -1.37 24.61
C THR A 363 -3.34 -1.36 25.41
N GLY A 364 -3.35 -1.99 26.59
CA GLY A 364 -4.56 -2.17 27.38
C GLY A 364 -5.55 -3.16 26.76
N PHE A 365 -6.84 -3.01 27.08
CA PHE A 365 -7.90 -3.89 26.58
C PHE A 365 -8.27 -3.57 25.13
N VAL A 366 -8.28 -4.60 24.29
CA VAL A 366 -8.56 -4.47 22.86
C VAL A 366 -10.05 -4.65 22.58
N MET A 367 -10.65 -3.65 21.94
CA MET A 367 -12.08 -3.65 21.58
C MET A 367 -12.29 -4.16 20.15
N VAL A 368 -13.07 -5.23 20.02
CA VAL A 368 -13.51 -5.79 18.73
C VAL A 368 -14.97 -5.37 18.50
N GLY A 369 -15.25 -4.64 17.42
CA GLY A 369 -16.59 -4.12 17.15
C GLY A 369 -17.57 -5.19 16.67
N GLU A 370 -18.66 -5.43 17.42
CA GLU A 370 -19.64 -6.51 17.21
C GLU A 370 -20.79 -6.23 16.20
N ARG A 371 -20.95 -4.99 15.74
CA ARG A 371 -22.21 -4.53 15.09
C ARG A 371 -22.34 -4.91 13.62
N THR A 372 -21.26 -5.37 12.99
CA THR A 372 -21.22 -5.89 11.61
C THR A 372 -21.57 -7.38 11.56
N ASN A 373 -22.62 -7.74 12.29
CA ASN A 373 -23.06 -9.11 12.51
C ASN A 373 -24.56 -9.23 12.20
N VAL A 374 -24.93 -10.07 11.21
CA VAL A 374 -26.33 -10.23 10.80
C VAL A 374 -27.20 -10.91 11.87
N MET A 375 -26.61 -11.66 12.80
CA MET A 375 -27.33 -12.28 13.91
C MET A 375 -27.46 -11.32 15.11
N GLY A 376 -26.44 -10.50 15.37
CA GLY A 376 -26.36 -9.62 16.53
C GLY A 376 -26.93 -8.21 16.33
N SER A 377 -26.98 -7.70 15.09
CA SER A 377 -27.32 -6.31 14.80
C SER A 377 -28.54 -6.19 13.88
N PRO A 378 -29.74 -5.84 14.42
CA PRO A 378 -30.96 -5.72 13.63
C PRO A 378 -30.86 -4.71 12.49
N LYS A 379 -30.12 -3.60 12.69
CA LYS A 379 -29.90 -2.57 11.66
C LYS A 379 -29.04 -3.13 10.53
N PHE A 380 -27.93 -3.80 10.85
CA PHE A 380 -27.03 -4.39 9.85
C PHE A 380 -27.74 -5.49 9.08
N LYS A 381 -28.42 -6.43 9.77
CA LYS A 381 -29.23 -7.49 9.17
C LYS A 381 -30.22 -6.94 8.13
N LYS A 382 -30.97 -5.89 8.50
CA LYS A 382 -31.95 -5.27 7.59
C LYS A 382 -31.29 -4.72 6.34
N LEU A 383 -30.19 -3.97 6.49
CA LEU A 383 -29.48 -3.36 5.36
C LEU A 383 -28.91 -4.42 4.41
N VAL A 384 -28.30 -5.48 4.95
CA VAL A 384 -27.72 -6.58 4.16
C VAL A 384 -28.81 -7.35 3.41
N LEU A 385 -29.92 -7.70 4.07
CA LEU A 385 -31.05 -8.40 3.43
C LEU A 385 -31.73 -7.55 2.34
N GLU A 386 -31.72 -6.22 2.48
CA GLU A 386 -32.21 -5.26 1.47
C GLU A 386 -31.17 -4.98 0.37
N GLY A 387 -29.97 -5.57 0.42
CA GLY A 387 -28.88 -5.33 -0.53
C GLY A 387 -28.21 -3.95 -0.41
N LYS A 388 -28.43 -3.22 0.68
CA LYS A 388 -27.90 -1.88 0.93
C LYS A 388 -26.53 -1.93 1.62
N PHE A 389 -25.55 -2.54 0.95
CA PHE A 389 -24.22 -2.75 1.53
C PHE A 389 -23.45 -1.45 1.82
N ASP A 390 -23.64 -0.39 1.02
CA ASP A 390 -23.02 0.92 1.28
C ASP A 390 -23.48 1.51 2.63
N ALA A 391 -24.77 1.42 2.93
CA ALA A 391 -25.30 1.84 4.23
C ALA A 391 -24.87 0.89 5.36
N ALA A 392 -24.51 -0.35 5.06
CA ALA A 392 -23.97 -1.29 6.03
C ALA A 392 -22.50 -0.99 6.36
N LEU A 393 -21.70 -0.50 5.39
CA LEU A 393 -20.32 -0.04 5.63
C LEU A 393 -20.27 1.09 6.65
N GLU A 394 -21.30 1.93 6.68
CA GLU A 394 -21.43 2.99 7.66
C GLU A 394 -21.37 2.47 9.11
N ILE A 395 -21.96 1.29 9.35
CA ILE A 395 -21.91 0.65 10.67
C ILE A 395 -20.48 0.23 11.01
N ALA A 396 -19.72 -0.28 10.04
CA ALA A 396 -18.31 -0.61 10.23
C ALA A 396 -17.48 0.65 10.55
N ARG A 397 -17.65 1.73 9.77
CA ARG A 397 -16.98 3.02 10.00
C ARG A 397 -17.26 3.59 11.39
N GLN A 398 -18.53 3.61 11.80
CA GLN A 398 -18.92 4.11 13.12
C GLN A 398 -18.26 3.35 14.26
N GLN A 399 -18.00 2.05 14.11
CA GLN A 399 -17.31 1.27 15.13
C GLN A 399 -15.85 1.71 15.27
N VAL A 400 -15.15 1.91 14.15
CA VAL A 400 -13.76 2.38 14.16
C VAL A 400 -13.65 3.79 14.75
N GLU A 401 -14.56 4.69 14.39
CA GLU A 401 -14.62 6.05 14.96
C GLU A 401 -14.90 6.04 16.46
N ASN A 402 -15.66 5.06 16.95
CA ASN A 402 -15.96 4.89 18.36
C ASN A 402 -14.88 4.07 19.09
N GLY A 403 -13.71 3.86 18.48
CA GLY A 403 -12.55 3.27 19.13
C GLY A 403 -12.39 1.76 18.95
N ALA A 404 -13.17 1.09 18.09
CA ALA A 404 -12.93 -0.32 17.79
C ALA A 404 -11.55 -0.53 17.14
N ASN A 405 -10.74 -1.40 17.74
CA ASN A 405 -9.42 -1.78 17.24
C ASN A 405 -9.51 -2.84 16.12
N PHE A 406 -10.59 -3.63 16.13
CA PHE A 406 -10.92 -4.63 15.11
C PHE A 406 -12.39 -4.52 14.73
N ILE A 407 -12.74 -5.06 13.57
CA ILE A 407 -14.13 -5.19 13.13
C ILE A 407 -14.47 -6.67 12.98
N ASP A 408 -15.46 -7.15 13.74
CA ASP A 408 -16.01 -8.50 13.62
C ASP A 408 -17.09 -8.54 12.54
N VAL A 409 -16.92 -9.39 11.53
CA VAL A 409 -17.80 -9.44 10.35
C VAL A 409 -18.44 -10.82 10.26
N ASN A 410 -19.77 -10.88 10.40
CA ASN A 410 -20.54 -12.12 10.38
C ASN A 410 -21.73 -12.05 9.41
N PHE A 411 -21.85 -13.07 8.56
CA PHE A 411 -22.93 -13.24 7.57
C PHE A 411 -23.68 -14.58 7.69
N ASP A 412 -23.68 -15.19 8.87
CA ASP A 412 -24.39 -16.44 9.13
C ASP A 412 -25.90 -16.20 9.24
N GLU A 413 -26.60 -16.36 8.11
CA GLU A 413 -28.05 -16.27 8.04
C GLU A 413 -28.56 -17.26 6.98
N ALA A 414 -29.62 -18.00 7.28
CA ALA A 414 -30.17 -19.04 6.39
C ALA A 414 -30.68 -18.47 5.06
N LEU A 415 -31.10 -17.20 5.06
CA LEU A 415 -31.61 -16.49 3.89
C LEU A 415 -30.51 -15.83 3.04
N LEU A 416 -29.24 -15.91 3.44
CA LEU A 416 -28.11 -15.28 2.73
C LEU A 416 -27.16 -16.33 2.13
N ASP A 417 -26.61 -16.01 0.96
CA ASP A 417 -25.37 -16.64 0.50
C ASP A 417 -24.20 -16.01 1.26
N GLY A 418 -23.86 -16.62 2.40
CA GLY A 418 -22.84 -16.09 3.31
C GLY A 418 -21.46 -15.91 2.66
N LYS A 419 -21.05 -16.81 1.74
CA LYS A 419 -19.78 -16.66 1.01
C LYS A 419 -19.79 -15.43 0.12
N LYS A 420 -20.86 -15.26 -0.66
CA LYS A 420 -20.99 -14.09 -1.54
C LYS A 420 -21.09 -12.80 -0.75
N ALA A 421 -21.86 -12.78 0.35
CA ALA A 421 -22.02 -11.61 1.20
C ALA A 421 -20.70 -11.22 1.88
N MET A 422 -19.96 -12.19 2.43
CA MET A 422 -18.66 -11.99 3.05
C MET A 422 -17.66 -11.35 2.08
N ARG A 423 -17.43 -11.98 0.92
CA ARG A 423 -16.54 -11.44 -0.11
C ARG A 423 -16.97 -10.03 -0.56
N HIS A 424 -18.24 -9.85 -0.85
CA HIS A 424 -18.76 -8.57 -1.33
C HIS A 424 -18.52 -7.45 -0.32
N PHE A 425 -18.83 -7.69 0.96
CA PHE A 425 -18.67 -6.70 2.00
C PHE A 425 -17.21 -6.42 2.34
N LEU A 426 -16.35 -7.45 2.41
CA LEU A 426 -14.91 -7.25 2.66
C LEU A 426 -14.23 -6.49 1.50
N ASN A 427 -14.60 -6.77 0.24
CA ASN A 427 -14.08 -6.01 -0.90
C ASN A 427 -14.49 -4.54 -0.86
N LEU A 428 -15.71 -4.25 -0.39
CA LEU A 428 -16.17 -2.88 -0.15
C LEU A 428 -15.43 -2.22 1.01
N MET A 429 -15.24 -2.92 2.13
CA MET A 429 -14.45 -2.42 3.26
C MET A 429 -13.02 -2.09 2.85
N ALA A 430 -12.39 -2.92 2.01
CA ALA A 430 -11.04 -2.67 1.49
C ALA A 430 -10.94 -1.38 0.64
N ALA A 431 -12.05 -0.94 0.04
CA ALA A 431 -12.12 0.32 -0.71
C ALA A 431 -12.36 1.55 0.19
N GLU A 432 -12.61 1.36 1.49
CA GLU A 432 -12.95 2.40 2.46
C GLU A 432 -11.82 2.55 3.50
N PRO A 433 -10.89 3.51 3.32
CA PRO A 433 -9.64 3.47 4.09
C PRO A 433 -9.76 3.70 5.59
N ASP A 434 -10.73 4.49 6.02
CA ASP A 434 -11.03 4.71 7.44
C ASP A 434 -11.42 3.39 8.14
N ILE A 435 -11.97 2.44 7.37
CA ILE A 435 -12.33 1.09 7.81
C ILE A 435 -11.14 0.16 7.61
N ALA A 436 -10.52 0.17 6.43
CA ALA A 436 -9.45 -0.75 6.06
C ALA A 436 -8.16 -0.56 6.88
N ARG A 437 -7.98 0.58 7.56
CA ARG A 437 -6.82 0.81 8.44
C ARG A 437 -6.73 -0.19 9.59
N VAL A 438 -7.86 -0.63 10.14
CA VAL A 438 -7.90 -1.59 11.26
C VAL A 438 -7.99 -3.03 10.75
N PRO A 439 -7.48 -4.03 11.50
CA PRO A 439 -7.61 -5.43 11.11
C PRO A 439 -9.06 -5.94 11.24
N VAL A 440 -9.36 -7.03 10.52
CA VAL A 440 -10.70 -7.64 10.47
C VAL A 440 -10.70 -9.00 11.17
N MET A 441 -11.76 -9.26 11.92
CA MET A 441 -12.11 -10.57 12.48
C MET A 441 -13.24 -11.18 11.62
N ILE A 442 -12.94 -12.26 10.92
CA ILE A 442 -13.91 -12.95 10.04
C ILE A 442 -14.68 -13.95 10.90
N ASP A 443 -15.98 -13.74 11.05
CA ASP A 443 -16.84 -14.55 11.89
C ASP A 443 -17.83 -15.41 11.09
N SER A 444 -17.75 -16.73 11.30
CA SER A 444 -18.72 -17.71 10.79
C SER A 444 -18.57 -19.06 11.46
N SER A 445 -19.69 -19.76 11.60
CA SER A 445 -19.76 -21.18 11.97
C SER A 445 -19.36 -22.16 10.85
N LYS A 446 -19.18 -21.65 9.62
CA LYS A 446 -18.93 -22.45 8.40
C LYS A 446 -17.55 -22.14 7.82
N TRP A 447 -16.70 -23.17 7.71
CA TRP A 447 -15.33 -23.03 7.20
C TRP A 447 -15.27 -22.38 5.82
N GLU A 448 -16.19 -22.73 4.91
CA GLU A 448 -16.19 -22.19 3.56
C GLU A 448 -16.47 -20.69 3.47
N ILE A 449 -17.09 -20.09 4.50
CA ILE A 449 -17.28 -18.63 4.61
C ILE A 449 -16.03 -17.98 5.21
N LEU A 450 -15.44 -18.59 6.24
CA LEU A 450 -14.19 -18.13 6.84
C LEU A 450 -13.07 -18.08 5.80
N GLU A 451 -12.92 -19.15 5.02
CA GLU A 451 -11.92 -19.25 3.97
C GLU A 451 -12.14 -18.23 2.84
N GLU A 452 -13.40 -18.01 2.42
CA GLU A 452 -13.71 -16.97 1.43
C GLU A 452 -13.37 -15.56 1.97
N GLY A 453 -13.58 -15.31 3.27
CA GLY A 453 -13.17 -14.08 3.91
C GLY A 453 -11.64 -13.88 3.92
N LEU A 454 -10.88 -14.93 4.24
CA LEU A 454 -9.41 -14.89 4.29
C LEU A 454 -8.80 -14.54 2.94
N LYS A 455 -9.40 -15.03 1.86
CA LYS A 455 -9.03 -14.70 0.46
C LYS A 455 -9.23 -13.23 0.10
N CYS A 456 -9.92 -12.45 0.92
CA CYS A 456 -10.18 -11.02 0.70
C CYS A 456 -9.32 -10.11 1.61
N LEU A 457 -8.57 -10.66 2.57
CA LEU A 457 -7.81 -9.86 3.54
C LEU A 457 -6.37 -9.60 3.12
N GLN A 458 -6.09 -8.34 2.77
CA GLN A 458 -4.73 -7.84 2.53
C GLN A 458 -3.86 -7.86 3.81
N GLY A 459 -4.45 -7.46 4.93
CA GLY A 459 -3.84 -7.42 6.26
C GLY A 459 -3.73 -8.78 6.94
N LYS A 460 -3.09 -8.83 8.12
CA LYS A 460 -3.20 -9.95 9.06
C LYS A 460 -4.42 -9.77 9.96
N GLY A 461 -5.48 -10.51 9.65
CA GLY A 461 -6.74 -10.56 10.41
C GLY A 461 -6.84 -11.76 11.37
N ILE A 462 -8.04 -11.99 11.89
CA ILE A 462 -8.37 -13.08 12.82
C ILE A 462 -9.52 -13.92 12.25
N VAL A 463 -9.44 -15.24 12.41
CA VAL A 463 -10.55 -16.16 12.12
C VAL A 463 -11.33 -16.44 13.40
N ASN A 464 -12.64 -16.20 13.37
CA ASN A 464 -13.58 -16.43 14.46
C ASN A 464 -14.66 -17.44 13.98
N SER A 465 -14.56 -18.73 14.26
CA SER A 465 -13.55 -19.40 15.08
C SER A 465 -13.42 -20.87 14.66
N ILE A 466 -12.38 -21.53 15.17
CA ILE A 466 -12.19 -22.98 15.04
C ILE A 466 -12.32 -23.65 16.41
N SER A 467 -12.51 -24.98 16.44
CA SER A 467 -12.69 -25.74 17.68
C SER A 467 -12.39 -27.23 17.48
N LEU A 468 -12.31 -27.98 18.58
CA LEU A 468 -12.08 -29.44 18.58
C LEU A 468 -13.37 -30.26 18.37
N LYS A 469 -14.54 -29.61 18.16
CA LYS A 469 -15.84 -30.27 18.04
C LYS A 469 -15.92 -31.37 16.97
N ASN A 470 -15.15 -31.21 15.90
CA ASN A 470 -15.10 -32.14 14.76
C ASN A 470 -13.85 -33.05 14.81
N GLY A 471 -13.19 -33.13 15.96
CA GLY A 471 -11.95 -33.88 16.15
C GLY A 471 -10.69 -33.10 15.78
N GLU A 472 -9.55 -33.70 16.11
CA GLU A 472 -8.22 -33.11 16.00
C GLU A 472 -7.75 -32.91 14.56
N GLU A 473 -8.04 -33.86 13.65
CA GLU A 473 -7.59 -33.79 12.26
C GLU A 473 -8.14 -32.56 11.54
N GLU A 474 -9.44 -32.30 11.67
CA GLU A 474 -10.09 -31.13 11.06
C GLU A 474 -9.62 -29.83 11.71
N PHE A 475 -9.45 -29.81 13.04
CA PHE A 475 -8.93 -28.65 13.77
C PHE A 475 -7.53 -28.26 13.28
N LEU A 476 -6.62 -29.23 13.15
CA LEU A 476 -5.26 -29.00 12.65
C LEU A 476 -5.24 -28.63 11.16
N ARG A 477 -6.11 -29.22 10.34
CA ARG A 477 -6.27 -28.85 8.93
C ARG A 477 -6.66 -27.38 8.78
N GLN A 478 -7.64 -26.93 9.56
CA GLN A 478 -8.09 -25.55 9.57
C GLN A 478 -6.99 -24.61 10.08
N ALA A 479 -6.35 -24.94 11.20
CA ALA A 479 -5.24 -24.14 11.75
C ALA A 479 -4.09 -23.95 10.75
N LYS A 480 -3.70 -25.03 10.03
CA LYS A 480 -2.68 -24.98 8.99
C LYS A 480 -3.07 -24.05 7.84
N LEU A 481 -4.33 -24.08 7.40
CA LEU A 481 -4.82 -23.17 6.36
C LEU A 481 -4.83 -21.72 6.84
N ILE A 482 -5.28 -21.45 8.07
CA ILE A 482 -5.25 -20.11 8.67
C ILE A 482 -3.82 -19.55 8.68
N GLN A 483 -2.83 -20.37 9.07
CA GLN A 483 -1.42 -19.99 9.03
C GLN A 483 -0.94 -19.67 7.61
N ARG A 484 -1.29 -20.50 6.61
CA ARG A 484 -0.93 -20.24 5.20
C ARG A 484 -1.55 -18.97 4.63
N TYR A 485 -2.75 -18.61 5.05
CA TYR A 485 -3.37 -17.33 4.71
C TYR A 485 -2.78 -16.16 5.52
N GLY A 486 -1.91 -16.41 6.50
CA GLY A 486 -1.28 -15.38 7.32
C GLY A 486 -2.22 -14.69 8.30
N ALA A 487 -3.15 -15.42 8.89
CA ALA A 487 -4.09 -14.92 9.89
C ALA A 487 -3.87 -15.57 11.27
N ALA A 488 -4.42 -14.95 12.31
CA ALA A 488 -4.52 -15.54 13.64
C ALA A 488 -5.87 -16.27 13.80
N MET A 489 -6.04 -17.01 14.89
CA MET A 489 -7.25 -17.82 15.12
C MET A 489 -7.82 -17.65 16.52
N ILE A 490 -9.15 -17.49 16.59
CA ILE A 490 -9.91 -17.75 17.79
C ILE A 490 -10.20 -19.25 17.89
N VAL A 491 -9.83 -19.82 19.02
CA VAL A 491 -10.11 -21.20 19.40
C VAL A 491 -11.19 -21.20 20.48
N MET A 492 -12.39 -21.64 20.11
CA MET A 492 -13.47 -21.80 21.09
C MET A 492 -13.20 -22.99 22.01
N ALA A 493 -13.54 -22.84 23.29
CA ALA A 493 -13.56 -23.93 24.25
C ALA A 493 -14.75 -24.89 23.98
N PHE A 494 -14.69 -25.60 22.86
CA PHE A 494 -15.67 -26.57 22.41
C PHE A 494 -14.90 -27.77 21.84
N ASP A 495 -15.13 -28.96 22.40
CA ASP A 495 -14.53 -30.20 21.92
C ASP A 495 -15.60 -31.27 21.62
N GLU A 496 -15.18 -32.52 21.46
CA GLU A 496 -16.05 -33.64 21.12
C GLU A 496 -17.10 -33.94 22.22
N GLU A 497 -16.89 -33.46 23.46
CA GLU A 497 -17.84 -33.60 24.57
C GLU A 497 -18.88 -32.48 24.62
N GLY A 498 -18.66 -31.39 23.88
CA GLY A 498 -19.58 -30.26 23.81
C GLY A 498 -18.94 -28.91 24.13
N GLN A 499 -19.78 -27.91 24.37
CA GLN A 499 -19.37 -26.57 24.75
C GLN A 499 -19.01 -26.51 26.24
N ALA A 500 -17.84 -25.95 26.57
CA ALA A 500 -17.37 -25.83 27.96
C ALA A 500 -18.20 -24.82 28.78
N ALA A 501 -18.83 -25.30 29.85
CA ALA A 501 -19.68 -24.49 30.73
C ALA A 501 -18.97 -24.11 32.05
N ASP A 502 -18.32 -25.07 32.70
CA ASP A 502 -17.57 -24.91 33.94
C ASP A 502 -16.10 -24.51 33.72
N LYS A 503 -15.42 -24.12 34.80
CA LYS A 503 -14.02 -23.67 34.76
C LYS A 503 -13.09 -24.78 34.28
N GLU A 504 -13.22 -25.98 34.83
CA GLU A 504 -12.32 -27.10 34.57
C GLU A 504 -12.34 -27.53 33.09
N SER A 505 -13.53 -27.62 32.49
CA SER A 505 -13.69 -27.95 31.08
C SER A 505 -13.12 -26.86 30.16
N LYS A 506 -13.33 -25.57 30.48
CA LYS A 506 -12.76 -24.44 29.73
C LYS A 506 -11.22 -24.51 29.69
N VAL A 507 -10.60 -24.70 30.85
CA VAL A 507 -9.13 -24.78 30.96
C VAL A 507 -8.60 -26.05 30.26
N ARG A 508 -9.24 -27.21 30.46
CA ARG A 508 -8.84 -28.49 29.84
C ARG A 508 -8.77 -28.36 28.31
N ILE A 509 -9.81 -27.82 27.70
CA ILE A 509 -9.91 -27.71 26.23
C ILE A 509 -8.88 -26.73 25.69
N CYS A 510 -8.73 -25.55 26.31
CA CYS A 510 -7.74 -24.55 25.88
C CYS A 510 -6.31 -25.10 25.98
N LYS A 511 -5.96 -25.80 27.07
CA LYS A 511 -4.64 -26.44 27.23
C LYS A 511 -4.37 -27.51 26.17
N ARG A 512 -5.38 -28.35 25.86
CA ARG A 512 -5.28 -29.37 24.80
C ARG A 512 -5.04 -28.70 23.45
N ALA A 513 -5.85 -27.70 23.10
CA ALA A 513 -5.72 -26.98 21.84
C ALA A 513 -4.38 -26.23 21.72
N TYR A 514 -3.93 -25.56 22.79
CA TYR A 514 -2.63 -24.90 22.85
C TYR A 514 -1.50 -25.85 22.48
N LYS A 515 -1.44 -27.00 23.16
CA LYS A 515 -0.42 -28.03 22.90
C LYS A 515 -0.47 -28.50 21.44
N LEU A 516 -1.66 -28.82 20.94
CA LEU A 516 -1.83 -29.28 19.55
C LEU A 516 -1.33 -28.25 18.54
N LEU A 517 -1.68 -26.98 18.71
CA LEU A 517 -1.28 -25.91 17.81
C LEU A 517 0.22 -25.63 17.87
N THR A 518 0.79 -25.52 19.07
CA THR A 518 2.22 -25.23 19.24
C THR A 518 3.10 -26.39 18.78
N ASP A 519 2.68 -27.64 19.02
CA ASP A 519 3.40 -28.84 18.52
C ASP A 519 3.41 -28.90 16.98
N HIS A 520 2.49 -28.19 16.31
CA HIS A 520 2.41 -28.06 14.85
C HIS A 520 2.95 -26.72 14.32
N GLY A 521 3.73 -25.99 15.13
CA GLY A 521 4.44 -24.78 14.69
C GLY A 521 3.56 -23.54 14.54
N ILE A 522 2.38 -23.52 15.15
CA ILE A 522 1.62 -22.28 15.32
C ILE A 522 2.23 -21.47 16.48
N GLU A 523 2.57 -20.23 16.20
CA GLU A 523 3.11 -19.32 17.22
C GLU A 523 2.03 -19.00 18.26
N PRO A 524 2.35 -19.06 19.58
CA PRO A 524 1.40 -18.75 20.64
C PRO A 524 0.69 -17.40 20.49
N GLN A 525 1.38 -16.40 19.95
CA GLN A 525 0.86 -15.03 19.77
C GLN A 525 -0.26 -14.93 18.73
N ASP A 526 -0.44 -15.99 17.92
CA ASP A 526 -1.51 -16.09 16.92
C ASP A 526 -2.71 -16.93 17.41
N ILE A 527 -2.66 -17.40 18.65
CA ILE A 527 -3.71 -18.18 19.30
C ILE A 527 -4.48 -17.28 20.26
N ILE A 528 -5.79 -17.16 20.04
CA ILE A 528 -6.71 -16.44 20.91
C ILE A 528 -7.74 -17.44 21.43
N PHE A 529 -7.82 -17.66 22.74
CA PHE A 529 -8.85 -18.54 23.32
C PHE A 529 -10.13 -17.78 23.57
N ASP A 530 -11.27 -18.35 23.19
CA ASP A 530 -12.59 -17.96 23.68
C ASP A 530 -13.11 -19.05 24.64
N PRO A 531 -13.01 -18.84 25.96
CA PRO A 531 -13.52 -19.77 26.96
C PRO A 531 -15.06 -19.86 27.01
N ASN A 532 -15.79 -19.25 26.07
CA ASN A 532 -17.25 -19.09 26.01
C ASN A 532 -17.81 -18.22 27.14
N VAL A 533 -18.13 -16.97 26.82
CA VAL A 533 -18.99 -16.12 27.66
C VAL A 533 -20.43 -16.61 27.51
N LEU A 534 -21.00 -17.16 28.60
CA LEU A 534 -22.36 -17.69 28.65
C LEU A 534 -23.29 -16.75 29.44
N THR A 535 -24.59 -16.85 29.19
CA THR A 535 -25.60 -15.99 29.82
C THR A 535 -25.82 -16.36 31.29
N VAL A 536 -25.83 -15.35 32.17
CA VAL A 536 -26.17 -15.48 33.60
C VAL A 536 -27.54 -14.87 33.92
N ALA A 537 -27.98 -14.99 35.17
CA ALA A 537 -29.28 -14.48 35.65
C ALA A 537 -30.48 -15.01 34.85
N THR A 538 -30.42 -16.28 34.43
CA THR A 538 -31.49 -16.96 33.67
C THR A 538 -32.60 -17.51 34.57
N GLY A 539 -32.38 -17.53 35.89
CA GLY A 539 -33.23 -18.22 36.86
C GLY A 539 -32.93 -19.71 37.02
N MET A 540 -31.87 -20.22 36.37
CA MET A 540 -31.40 -21.60 36.52
C MET A 540 -30.11 -21.62 37.36
N GLU A 541 -30.08 -22.41 38.44
CA GLU A 541 -28.95 -22.45 39.38
C GLU A 541 -27.64 -22.87 38.70
N GLU A 542 -27.72 -23.78 37.73
CA GLU A 542 -26.61 -24.26 36.90
C GLU A 542 -25.88 -23.13 36.16
N HIS A 543 -26.55 -22.01 35.86
CA HIS A 543 -26.00 -20.90 35.10
C HIS A 543 -25.39 -19.80 35.99
N ASN A 544 -25.60 -19.86 37.31
CA ASN A 544 -25.20 -18.78 38.22
C ASN A 544 -23.68 -18.56 38.23
N ARG A 545 -22.89 -19.62 38.06
CA ARG A 545 -21.43 -19.55 38.09
C ARG A 545 -20.77 -19.20 36.76
N TYR A 546 -21.48 -19.18 35.63
CA TYR A 546 -20.83 -19.07 34.31
C TYR A 546 -19.93 -17.85 34.14
N ALA A 547 -20.31 -16.69 34.70
CA ALA A 547 -19.49 -15.48 34.67
C ALA A 547 -18.20 -15.65 35.48
N LEU A 548 -18.33 -16.15 36.72
CA LEU A 548 -17.20 -16.39 37.63
C LEU A 548 -16.25 -17.45 37.07
N ASP A 549 -16.80 -18.56 36.57
CA ASP A 549 -16.03 -19.67 35.98
C ASP A 549 -15.24 -19.20 34.74
N PHE A 550 -15.80 -18.29 33.93
CA PHE A 550 -15.04 -17.65 32.85
C PHE A 550 -13.87 -16.83 33.37
N ILE A 551 -14.08 -15.96 34.37
CA ILE A 551 -13.04 -15.09 34.94
C ILE A 551 -11.92 -15.94 35.56
N GLU A 552 -12.28 -16.98 36.31
CA GLU A 552 -11.32 -17.91 36.91
C GLU A 552 -10.57 -18.73 35.84
N ALA A 553 -11.25 -19.16 34.78
CA ALA A 553 -10.64 -19.89 33.67
C ALA A 553 -9.66 -19.01 32.89
N VAL A 554 -9.98 -17.74 32.59
CA VAL A 554 -9.07 -16.80 31.92
C VAL A 554 -7.75 -16.71 32.69
N LYS A 555 -7.81 -16.51 34.00
CA LYS A 555 -6.61 -16.43 34.85
C LYS A 555 -5.74 -17.67 34.75
N GLU A 556 -6.36 -18.85 34.75
CA GLU A 556 -5.63 -20.12 34.65
C GLU A 556 -5.09 -20.38 33.23
N ILE A 557 -5.86 -20.06 32.20
CA ILE A 557 -5.43 -20.16 30.79
C ILE A 557 -4.22 -19.27 30.54
N LYS A 558 -4.21 -18.02 31.02
CA LYS A 558 -3.05 -17.12 30.88
C LYS A 558 -1.79 -17.67 31.55
N ALA A 559 -1.93 -18.40 32.65
CA ALA A 559 -0.81 -19.04 33.34
C ALA A 559 -0.30 -20.29 32.60
N GLU A 560 -1.22 -21.09 32.06
CA GLU A 560 -0.91 -22.40 31.47
C GLU A 560 -0.57 -22.35 29.97
N CYS A 561 -0.99 -21.29 29.26
CA CYS A 561 -0.83 -21.10 27.82
C CYS A 561 -0.09 -19.78 27.54
N PRO A 562 1.21 -19.67 27.88
CA PRO A 562 1.95 -18.41 27.79
C PRO A 562 2.05 -17.90 26.34
N GLY A 563 1.83 -16.60 26.15
CA GLY A 563 1.86 -15.95 24.83
C GLY A 563 0.52 -16.01 24.08
N ALA A 564 -0.39 -16.92 24.43
CA ALA A 564 -1.75 -16.91 23.90
C ALA A 564 -2.57 -15.76 24.50
N LEU A 565 -3.53 -15.29 23.70
CA LEU A 565 -4.49 -14.27 24.09
C LEU A 565 -5.82 -14.90 24.49
N THR A 566 -6.67 -14.10 25.12
CA THR A 566 -8.03 -14.48 25.52
C THR A 566 -9.03 -13.43 25.04
N SER A 567 -10.19 -13.92 24.58
CA SER A 567 -11.30 -13.14 24.07
C SER A 567 -12.63 -13.68 24.57
N GLY A 568 -13.72 -12.98 24.24
CA GLY A 568 -15.08 -13.46 24.45
C GLY A 568 -16.14 -12.53 23.88
N GLY A 569 -17.28 -13.11 23.51
CA GLY A 569 -18.51 -12.37 23.16
C GLY A 569 -19.17 -11.74 24.38
N ILE A 570 -18.75 -10.54 24.76
CA ILE A 570 -19.14 -9.89 26.03
C ILE A 570 -20.66 -9.69 26.11
N SER A 571 -21.31 -9.35 25.00
CA SER A 571 -22.76 -9.14 24.94
C SER A 571 -23.59 -10.34 25.43
N ASN A 572 -23.06 -11.57 25.31
CA ASN A 572 -23.75 -12.82 25.68
C ASN A 572 -24.06 -12.92 27.18
N ILE A 573 -23.24 -12.29 28.04
CA ILE A 573 -23.40 -12.31 29.50
C ILE A 573 -24.77 -11.77 29.94
N SER A 574 -25.31 -10.85 29.14
CA SER A 574 -26.44 -9.98 29.51
C SER A 574 -27.76 -10.32 28.79
N PHE A 575 -27.83 -11.46 28.07
CA PHE A 575 -29.00 -11.77 27.24
C PHE A 575 -30.32 -11.93 28.01
N SER A 576 -30.27 -12.29 29.30
CA SER A 576 -31.45 -12.33 30.17
C SER A 576 -32.14 -10.97 30.32
N PHE A 577 -31.44 -9.86 30.06
CA PHE A 577 -31.94 -8.49 30.22
C PHE A 577 -32.14 -7.74 28.91
N ARG A 578 -32.37 -8.45 27.79
CA ARG A 578 -32.66 -7.80 26.49
C ARG A 578 -33.80 -6.78 26.61
N GLY A 579 -33.55 -5.57 26.12
CA GLY A 579 -34.47 -4.44 26.21
C GLY A 579 -34.28 -3.54 27.45
N ASN A 580 -33.36 -3.84 28.35
CA ASN A 580 -32.93 -2.97 29.45
C ASN A 580 -31.45 -2.60 29.30
N ASN A 581 -31.15 -1.60 28.47
CA ASN A 581 -29.75 -1.25 28.15
C ASN A 581 -28.96 -0.78 29.38
N VAL A 582 -29.58 -0.06 30.32
CA VAL A 582 -28.90 0.41 31.55
C VAL A 582 -28.30 -0.75 32.34
N VAL A 583 -29.08 -1.82 32.56
CA VAL A 583 -28.61 -3.00 33.29
C VAL A 583 -27.58 -3.78 32.46
N ARG A 584 -27.77 -3.90 31.15
CA ARG A 584 -26.82 -4.62 30.27
C ARG A 584 -25.46 -3.94 30.24
N GLU A 585 -25.42 -2.62 30.07
CA GLU A 585 -24.19 -1.83 30.02
C GLU A 585 -23.44 -1.93 31.37
N ALA A 586 -24.16 -1.88 32.49
CA ALA A 586 -23.58 -2.11 33.82
C ALA A 586 -23.00 -3.53 33.95
N MET A 587 -23.72 -4.57 33.50
CA MET A 587 -23.21 -5.94 33.49
C MET A 587 -21.94 -6.10 32.65
N HIS A 588 -21.87 -5.47 31.47
CA HIS A 588 -20.68 -5.49 30.61
C HIS A 588 -19.49 -4.84 31.30
N ALA A 589 -19.68 -3.66 31.87
CA ALA A 589 -18.62 -2.91 32.55
C ALA A 589 -18.09 -3.65 33.78
N VAL A 590 -18.95 -4.21 34.64
CA VAL A 590 -18.54 -5.00 35.80
C VAL A 590 -17.83 -6.29 35.39
N PHE A 591 -18.37 -7.00 34.40
CA PHE A 591 -17.73 -8.22 33.89
C PHE A 591 -16.33 -7.93 33.33
N LEU A 592 -16.21 -6.92 32.46
CA LEU A 592 -14.93 -6.51 31.88
C LEU A 592 -13.94 -6.06 32.95
N TYR A 593 -14.37 -5.28 33.95
CA TYR A 593 -13.51 -4.85 35.05
C TYR A 593 -12.82 -6.04 35.74
N HIS A 594 -13.57 -7.10 36.06
CA HIS A 594 -13.01 -8.29 36.69
C HIS A 594 -12.24 -9.19 35.71
N ALA A 595 -12.75 -9.38 34.50
CA ALA A 595 -12.13 -10.23 33.49
C ALA A 595 -10.78 -9.66 33.01
N ILE A 596 -10.68 -8.35 32.77
CA ILE A 596 -9.43 -7.69 32.39
C ILE A 596 -8.38 -7.87 33.50
N ARG A 597 -8.76 -7.71 34.77
CA ARG A 597 -7.85 -7.95 35.91
C ARG A 597 -7.44 -9.42 36.06
N ALA A 598 -8.26 -10.35 35.56
CA ALA A 598 -7.92 -11.76 35.47
C ALA A 598 -7.01 -12.09 34.27
N GLY A 599 -6.85 -11.16 33.31
CA GLY A 599 -5.98 -11.30 32.15
C GLY A 599 -6.70 -11.37 30.80
N LEU A 600 -7.97 -10.95 30.72
CA LEU A 600 -8.70 -10.85 29.44
C LEU A 600 -8.05 -9.79 28.54
N ASP A 601 -7.57 -10.20 27.38
CA ASP A 601 -6.79 -9.34 26.48
C ASP A 601 -7.70 -8.52 25.53
N MET A 602 -8.77 -9.13 25.04
CA MET A 602 -9.69 -8.50 24.09
C MET A 602 -11.14 -8.95 24.29
N GLY A 603 -12.09 -8.27 23.66
CA GLY A 603 -13.49 -8.71 23.68
C GLY A 603 -14.32 -8.16 22.54
N ILE A 604 -15.27 -8.97 22.09
CA ILE A 604 -16.27 -8.61 21.08
C ILE A 604 -17.37 -7.83 21.81
N VAL A 605 -17.40 -6.52 21.56
CA VAL A 605 -18.18 -5.53 22.29
C VAL A 605 -18.82 -4.52 21.35
N ASN A 606 -19.85 -3.85 21.83
CA ASN A 606 -20.28 -2.60 21.22
C ASN A 606 -19.41 -1.44 21.75
N ALA A 607 -18.38 -1.07 20.99
CA ALA A 607 -17.40 -0.05 21.38
C ALA A 607 -18.02 1.29 21.85
N GLY A 608 -19.21 1.66 21.35
CA GLY A 608 -19.88 2.90 21.74
C GLY A 608 -20.78 2.82 22.99
N MET A 609 -20.89 1.67 23.65
CA MET A 609 -21.84 1.44 24.77
C MET A 609 -21.18 0.92 26.06
N LEU A 610 -19.87 1.11 26.23
CA LEU A 610 -19.20 0.69 27.46
C LEU A 610 -19.32 1.77 28.55
N ALA A 611 -20.07 1.46 29.60
CA ALA A 611 -20.16 2.29 30.79
C ALA A 611 -18.82 2.28 31.57
N VAL A 612 -18.48 3.39 32.22
CA VAL A 612 -17.34 3.46 33.12
C VAL A 612 -17.73 2.84 34.46
N TYR A 613 -16.96 1.85 34.94
CA TYR A 613 -17.26 1.09 36.16
C TYR A 613 -17.54 1.99 37.38
N ASP A 614 -16.72 3.04 37.58
CA ASP A 614 -16.84 3.98 38.71
C ASP A 614 -18.06 4.92 38.60
N GLU A 615 -18.68 5.01 37.42
CA GLU A 615 -19.87 5.85 37.18
C GLU A 615 -21.18 5.07 37.33
N ILE A 616 -21.11 3.75 37.55
CA ILE A 616 -22.29 2.92 37.77
C ILE A 616 -22.89 3.28 39.13
N GLU A 617 -24.22 3.44 39.16
CA GLU A 617 -24.95 3.74 40.40
C GLU A 617 -24.66 2.66 41.46
N PRO A 618 -24.29 3.03 42.70
CA PRO A 618 -23.79 2.07 43.70
C PRO A 618 -24.72 0.89 43.99
N GLU A 619 -26.04 1.10 44.03
CA GLU A 619 -26.99 0.02 44.29
C GLU A 619 -27.12 -0.94 43.09
N LEU A 620 -27.07 -0.43 41.86
CA LEU A 620 -26.99 -1.22 40.64
C LEU A 620 -25.67 -2.00 40.56
N LEU A 621 -24.55 -1.35 40.88
CA LEU A 621 -23.22 -1.93 40.88
C LEU A 621 -23.15 -3.16 41.80
N GLU A 622 -23.60 -3.01 43.06
CA GLU A 622 -23.62 -4.11 44.04
C GLU A 622 -24.43 -5.31 43.52
N LYS A 623 -25.62 -5.08 42.98
CA LYS A 623 -26.50 -6.16 42.46
C LYS A 623 -25.92 -6.85 41.24
N VAL A 624 -25.26 -6.10 40.36
CA VAL A 624 -24.58 -6.67 39.20
C VAL A 624 -23.35 -7.47 39.64
N GLU A 625 -22.55 -6.98 40.58
CA GLU A 625 -21.41 -7.73 41.14
C GLU A 625 -21.85 -9.02 41.81
N ASP A 626 -22.95 -8.99 42.57
CA ASP A 626 -23.52 -10.17 43.23
C ASP A 626 -23.82 -11.28 42.22
N VAL A 627 -24.34 -10.92 41.02
CA VAL A 627 -24.61 -11.86 39.92
C VAL A 627 -23.33 -12.30 39.23
N ILE A 628 -22.46 -11.38 38.82
CA ILE A 628 -21.24 -11.69 38.04
C ILE A 628 -20.26 -12.53 38.84
N LEU A 629 -20.10 -12.25 40.14
CA LEU A 629 -19.17 -12.95 41.01
C LEU A 629 -19.84 -14.05 41.85
N ASN A 630 -21.13 -14.30 41.62
CA ASN A 630 -21.93 -15.30 42.32
C ASN A 630 -21.74 -15.23 43.86
N ARG A 631 -21.81 -14.02 44.44
CA ARG A 631 -21.50 -13.78 45.87
C ARG A 631 -22.58 -14.29 46.82
N ARG A 632 -23.80 -14.48 46.31
CA ARG A 632 -25.00 -14.83 47.09
C ARG A 632 -25.99 -15.62 46.23
N ALA A 633 -26.81 -16.45 46.89
CA ALA A 633 -27.75 -17.34 46.22
C ALA A 633 -28.94 -16.60 45.57
N ASP A 634 -29.42 -15.51 46.18
CA ASP A 634 -30.58 -14.71 45.72
C ASP A 634 -30.19 -13.53 44.81
N ALA A 635 -28.99 -13.56 44.20
CA ALA A 635 -28.47 -12.47 43.37
C ALA A 635 -29.35 -12.19 42.14
N THR A 636 -29.80 -13.27 41.50
CA THR A 636 -30.60 -13.21 40.27
C THR A 636 -31.95 -12.56 40.51
N GLU A 637 -32.71 -12.98 41.54
CA GLU A 637 -34.01 -12.39 41.84
C GLU A 637 -33.89 -10.90 42.16
N ARG A 638 -32.88 -10.53 42.97
CA ARG A 638 -32.63 -9.13 43.35
C ARG A 638 -32.34 -8.22 42.16
N LEU A 639 -31.54 -8.69 41.20
CA LEU A 639 -31.23 -7.91 40.01
C LEU A 639 -32.44 -7.80 39.09
N ILE A 640 -33.24 -8.86 38.94
CA ILE A 640 -34.47 -8.83 38.14
C ILE A 640 -35.49 -7.85 38.73
N GLU A 641 -35.78 -7.94 40.03
CA GLU A 641 -36.70 -7.03 40.73
C GLU A 641 -36.27 -5.56 40.57
N PHE A 642 -34.96 -5.31 40.72
CA PHE A 642 -34.40 -3.97 40.55
C PHE A 642 -34.45 -3.49 39.09
N ALA A 643 -34.17 -4.37 38.13
CA ALA A 643 -34.25 -4.09 36.71
C ALA A 643 -35.69 -3.75 36.27
N GLU A 644 -36.69 -4.44 36.81
CA GLU A 644 -38.11 -4.14 36.59
C GLU A 644 -38.48 -2.78 37.18
N ALA A 645 -37.99 -2.45 38.38
CA ALA A 645 -38.19 -1.14 38.99
C ALA A 645 -37.54 0.00 38.19
N ILE A 646 -36.35 -0.21 37.62
CA ILE A 646 -35.68 0.73 36.71
C ILE A 646 -36.51 0.89 35.43
N LYS A 647 -36.96 -0.21 34.83
CA LYS A 647 -37.77 -0.20 33.60
C LYS A 647 -39.12 0.52 33.81
N ALA A 648 -39.72 0.37 34.98
CA ALA A 648 -40.95 1.07 35.38
C ALA A 648 -40.72 2.58 35.59
N LYS A 649 -39.54 2.99 36.09
CA LYS A 649 -39.16 4.41 36.23
C LYS A 649 -38.72 5.08 34.92
N SER A 650 -38.22 4.30 33.95
CA SER A 650 -37.67 4.80 32.67
C SER A 650 -38.63 4.68 31.48
N GLY A 651 -39.90 4.35 31.74
CA GLY A 651 -41.00 4.43 30.75
C GLY A 651 -41.34 5.87 30.36
N GLY A 652 -40.44 6.56 29.65
CA GLY A 652 -40.68 7.93 29.23
C GLY A 652 -39.51 8.72 28.63
N GLN A 653 -38.29 8.18 28.55
CA GLN A 653 -37.18 8.90 27.91
C GLN A 653 -36.47 8.02 26.89
N LYS A 654 -36.82 8.26 25.61
CA LYS A 654 -35.92 7.95 24.50
C LYS A 654 -34.64 8.75 24.73
N SER A 655 -33.52 8.05 24.95
CA SER A 655 -32.18 8.61 24.88
C SER A 655 -31.85 8.97 23.42
N ALA A 656 -32.40 10.08 22.96
CA ALA A 656 -31.93 10.81 21.80
C ALA A 656 -30.90 11.84 22.29
N LYS A 657 -29.74 11.37 22.76
CA LYS A 657 -28.64 12.25 23.22
C LYS A 657 -27.24 11.65 22.98
N ALA A 658 -27.08 10.88 21.92
CA ALA A 658 -25.77 10.38 21.47
C ALA A 658 -25.32 10.94 20.10
N ASP A 659 -26.10 11.82 19.47
CA ASP A 659 -25.80 12.35 18.12
C ASP A 659 -25.47 13.86 18.08
N GLU A 660 -25.55 14.57 19.22
CA GLU A 660 -25.41 16.04 19.24
C GLU A 660 -23.96 16.54 19.08
N GLY A 661 -22.96 15.64 19.01
CA GLY A 661 -21.56 16.01 18.77
C GLY A 661 -21.03 15.77 17.35
N LYS A 662 -21.74 15.00 16.49
CA LYS A 662 -21.17 14.49 15.22
C LYS A 662 -21.57 15.27 13.96
N ASN A 663 -22.42 16.30 14.10
CA ASN A 663 -22.98 17.05 12.97
C ASN A 663 -22.72 18.57 13.05
N GLU A 664 -21.64 19.04 13.68
CA GLU A 664 -21.27 20.47 13.61
C GLU A 664 -21.15 20.94 12.15
N TRP A 665 -20.61 20.11 11.26
CA TRP A 665 -20.49 20.43 9.84
C TRP A 665 -21.84 20.54 9.12
N ARG A 666 -22.91 19.90 9.62
CA ARG A 666 -24.28 20.07 9.07
C ARG A 666 -24.81 21.48 9.28
N SER A 667 -24.28 22.22 10.26
CA SER A 667 -24.61 23.63 10.46
C SER A 667 -23.89 24.59 9.50
N TRP A 668 -22.94 24.11 8.71
CA TRP A 668 -22.19 24.93 7.76
C TRP A 668 -23.02 25.28 6.51
N PRO A 669 -22.64 26.33 5.75
CA PRO A 669 -23.23 26.62 4.44
C PRO A 669 -23.09 25.43 3.46
N VAL A 670 -24.09 25.24 2.58
CA VAL A 670 -24.17 24.10 1.66
C VAL A 670 -22.90 23.89 0.83
N GLU A 671 -22.23 24.95 0.38
CA GLU A 671 -20.97 24.85 -0.36
C GLU A 671 -19.86 24.18 0.48
N LYS A 672 -19.75 24.56 1.75
CA LYS A 672 -18.78 23.95 2.68
C LYS A 672 -19.16 22.52 3.02
N ARG A 673 -20.45 22.19 3.08
CA ARG A 673 -20.93 20.82 3.32
C ARG A 673 -20.63 19.92 2.13
N LEU A 674 -20.84 20.39 0.90
CA LEU A 674 -20.50 19.66 -0.33
C LEU A 674 -18.99 19.41 -0.44
N ILE A 675 -18.16 20.41 -0.18
CA ILE A 675 -16.69 20.24 -0.13
C ILE A 675 -16.30 19.24 0.96
N HIS A 676 -16.86 19.36 2.17
CA HIS A 676 -16.59 18.43 3.25
C HIS A 676 -17.00 16.99 2.89
N ALA A 677 -18.18 16.81 2.31
CA ALA A 677 -18.68 15.52 1.88
C ALA A 677 -17.80 14.90 0.79
N LEU A 678 -17.30 15.70 -0.17
CA LEU A 678 -16.34 15.24 -1.18
C LEU A 678 -15.00 14.83 -0.54
N VAL A 679 -14.39 15.68 0.28
CA VAL A 679 -13.08 15.41 0.91
C VAL A 679 -13.14 14.22 1.87
N LYS A 680 -14.25 14.05 2.59
CA LYS A 680 -14.46 12.92 3.52
C LYS A 680 -15.13 11.71 2.88
N GLY A 681 -15.53 11.80 1.62
CA GLY A 681 -16.21 10.71 0.92
C GLY A 681 -17.57 10.33 1.51
N ILE A 682 -18.33 11.30 2.04
CA ILE A 682 -19.63 11.10 2.69
C ILE A 682 -20.72 11.09 1.62
N THR A 683 -21.43 9.98 1.47
CA THR A 683 -22.59 9.87 0.55
C THR A 683 -23.93 10.11 1.24
N GLU A 684 -23.96 10.12 2.57
CA GLU A 684 -25.13 10.46 3.36
C GLU A 684 -25.38 11.98 3.23
N TYR A 685 -26.62 12.40 2.98
CA TYR A 685 -27.01 13.80 2.74
C TYR A 685 -26.57 14.43 1.41
N ILE A 686 -25.76 13.74 0.58
CA ILE A 686 -25.25 14.36 -0.66
C ILE A 686 -26.37 14.81 -1.59
N GLU A 687 -27.44 14.03 -1.73
CA GLU A 687 -28.61 14.38 -2.57
C GLU A 687 -29.37 15.59 -1.99
N GLU A 688 -29.51 15.66 -0.66
CA GLU A 688 -30.17 16.77 0.04
C GLU A 688 -29.37 18.07 -0.09
N ASP A 689 -28.06 18.01 0.14
CA ASP A 689 -27.16 19.15 -0.02
C ASP A 689 -27.06 19.59 -1.48
N THR A 690 -27.08 18.63 -2.42
CA THR A 690 -27.07 18.91 -3.85
C THR A 690 -28.37 19.60 -4.28
N GLU A 691 -29.53 19.22 -3.73
CA GLU A 691 -30.81 19.90 -3.98
C GLU A 691 -30.84 21.31 -3.39
N GLU A 692 -30.33 21.50 -2.17
CA GLU A 692 -30.22 22.83 -1.56
C GLU A 692 -29.31 23.74 -2.41
N ALA A 693 -28.19 23.22 -2.90
CA ALA A 693 -27.32 23.95 -3.82
C ALA A 693 -28.03 24.21 -5.16
N ARG A 694 -28.76 23.26 -5.73
CA ARG A 694 -29.52 23.43 -6.98
C ARG A 694 -30.56 24.56 -6.90
N GLN A 695 -31.19 24.75 -5.73
CA GLN A 695 -32.12 25.86 -5.52
C GLN A 695 -31.41 27.21 -5.32
N LYS A 696 -30.17 27.19 -4.86
CA LYS A 696 -29.36 28.39 -4.58
C LYS A 696 -28.65 28.93 -5.82
N TYR A 697 -28.22 28.05 -6.72
CA TYR A 697 -27.46 28.42 -7.93
C TYR A 697 -28.39 28.64 -9.15
N PRO A 698 -28.04 29.54 -10.08
CA PRO A 698 -28.82 29.84 -11.28
C PRO A 698 -29.13 28.67 -12.22
N SER A 699 -28.28 27.64 -12.24
CA SER A 699 -28.47 26.42 -13.03
C SER A 699 -27.94 25.19 -12.30
N SER A 700 -28.49 24.02 -12.62
CA SER A 700 -27.99 22.75 -12.09
C SER A 700 -26.54 22.45 -12.54
N LEU A 701 -26.11 23.02 -13.68
CA LEU A 701 -24.73 22.91 -14.17
C LEU A 701 -23.74 23.72 -13.32
N GLU A 702 -24.14 24.91 -12.84
CA GLU A 702 -23.29 25.76 -11.98
C GLU A 702 -23.03 25.13 -10.59
N VAL A 703 -23.89 24.22 -10.13
CA VAL A 703 -23.61 23.43 -8.92
C VAL A 703 -22.45 22.45 -9.14
N ILE A 704 -22.36 21.88 -10.36
CA ILE A 704 -21.25 21.00 -10.76
C ILE A 704 -19.97 21.85 -10.89
N GLU A 705 -20.01 22.89 -11.71
CA GLU A 705 -18.85 23.73 -12.03
C GLU A 705 -18.35 24.58 -10.83
N GLY A 706 -19.21 24.84 -9.85
CA GLY A 706 -18.87 25.57 -8.63
C GLY A 706 -18.51 24.65 -7.45
N PRO A 707 -19.41 24.50 -6.45
CA PRO A 707 -19.07 23.89 -5.15
C PRO A 707 -18.60 22.43 -5.25
N LEU A 708 -19.09 21.66 -6.22
CA LEU A 708 -18.66 20.28 -6.42
C LEU A 708 -17.25 20.19 -7.03
N MET A 709 -16.97 20.96 -8.08
CA MET A 709 -15.62 21.06 -8.68
C MET A 709 -14.60 21.67 -7.71
N ASP A 710 -14.98 22.66 -6.89
CA ASP A 710 -14.09 23.21 -5.87
C ASP A 710 -13.74 22.18 -4.80
N GLY A 711 -14.67 21.29 -4.43
CA GLY A 711 -14.36 20.14 -3.58
C GLY A 711 -13.39 19.16 -4.23
N MET A 712 -13.55 18.88 -5.52
CA MET A 712 -12.65 18.00 -6.27
C MET A 712 -11.25 18.60 -6.48
N LYS A 713 -11.12 19.93 -6.60
CA LYS A 713 -9.80 20.59 -6.60
C LYS A 713 -9.06 20.34 -5.29
N VAL A 714 -9.74 20.49 -4.14
CA VAL A 714 -9.15 20.20 -2.83
C VAL A 714 -8.72 18.73 -2.72
N VAL A 715 -9.53 17.79 -3.23
CA VAL A 715 -9.15 16.37 -3.30
C VAL A 715 -7.91 16.15 -4.15
N GLY A 716 -7.81 16.81 -5.31
CA GLY A 716 -6.63 16.76 -6.18
C GLY A 716 -5.38 17.34 -5.52
N GLU A 717 -5.48 18.49 -4.85
CA GLU A 717 -4.39 19.10 -4.09
C GLU A 717 -3.92 18.18 -2.95
N LEU A 718 -4.85 17.62 -2.17
CA LEU A 718 -4.52 16.71 -1.07
C LEU A 718 -3.85 15.42 -1.56
N PHE A 719 -4.24 14.91 -2.73
CA PHE A 719 -3.60 13.74 -3.34
C PHE A 719 -2.20 14.06 -3.86
N GLY A 720 -2.03 15.17 -4.58
CA GLY A 720 -0.72 15.63 -5.07
C GLY A 720 0.28 15.95 -3.95
N ASP A 721 -0.21 16.43 -2.80
CA ASP A 721 0.58 16.68 -1.58
C ASP A 721 0.90 15.38 -0.79
N GLY A 722 0.40 14.22 -1.21
CA GLY A 722 0.54 12.94 -0.48
C GLY A 722 -0.25 12.86 0.84
N LYS A 723 -1.16 13.80 1.10
CA LYS A 723 -2.02 13.86 2.30
C LYS A 723 -3.30 13.03 2.17
N MET A 724 -3.63 12.65 0.94
CA MET A 724 -4.76 11.81 0.56
C MET A 724 -4.24 10.74 -0.40
N PHE A 725 -4.78 9.52 -0.34
CA PHE A 725 -4.29 8.40 -1.15
C PHE A 725 -5.38 7.84 -2.06
N LEU A 726 -4.98 7.03 -3.05
CA LEU A 726 -5.83 6.65 -4.18
C LEU A 726 -7.22 6.09 -3.78
N PRO A 727 -7.34 5.13 -2.84
CA PRO A 727 -8.63 4.73 -2.27
C PRO A 727 -9.52 5.87 -1.75
N GLN A 728 -8.96 6.89 -1.10
CA GLN A 728 -9.72 8.05 -0.63
C GLN A 728 -10.20 8.93 -1.79
N VAL A 729 -9.37 9.11 -2.83
CA VAL A 729 -9.75 9.82 -4.05
C VAL A 729 -10.89 9.11 -4.77
N VAL A 730 -10.82 7.79 -4.86
CA VAL A 730 -11.87 6.92 -5.40
C VAL A 730 -13.18 7.08 -4.61
N LYS A 731 -13.11 7.23 -3.29
CA LYS A 731 -14.28 7.50 -2.45
C LYS A 731 -14.89 8.89 -2.72
N SER A 732 -14.07 9.94 -2.79
CA SER A 732 -14.51 11.30 -3.13
C SER A 732 -15.23 11.36 -4.47
N ALA A 733 -14.70 10.63 -5.45
CA ALA A 733 -15.29 10.47 -6.76
C ALA A 733 -16.71 9.87 -6.74
N ARG A 734 -16.98 8.90 -5.84
CA ARG A 734 -18.32 8.32 -5.69
C ARG A 734 -19.34 9.34 -5.20
N VAL A 735 -18.93 10.20 -4.26
CA VAL A 735 -19.74 11.32 -3.77
C VAL A 735 -20.04 12.29 -4.91
N MET A 736 -19.01 12.68 -5.67
CA MET A 736 -19.13 13.55 -6.85
C MET A 736 -20.14 12.98 -7.85
N LYS A 737 -19.97 11.72 -8.24
CA LYS A 737 -20.85 11.06 -9.20
C LYS A 737 -22.29 10.99 -8.71
N ARG A 738 -22.53 10.71 -7.42
CA ARG A 738 -23.88 10.65 -6.85
C ARG A 738 -24.57 12.01 -6.88
N ALA A 739 -23.83 13.08 -6.57
CA ALA A 739 -24.33 14.45 -6.70
C ALA A 739 -24.67 14.79 -8.17
N VAL A 740 -23.77 14.48 -9.11
CA VAL A 740 -24.01 14.70 -10.55
C VAL A 740 -25.22 13.90 -11.04
N ALA A 741 -25.34 12.61 -10.67
CA ALA A 741 -26.46 11.76 -11.06
C ALA A 741 -27.81 12.28 -10.55
N TYR A 742 -27.83 12.92 -9.37
CA TYR A 742 -29.00 13.60 -8.84
C TYR A 742 -29.36 14.84 -9.68
N LEU A 743 -28.37 15.61 -10.14
CA LEU A 743 -28.56 16.80 -10.98
C LEU A 743 -28.95 16.46 -12.42
N THR A 744 -28.55 15.30 -12.96
CA THR A 744 -28.77 14.92 -14.36
C THR A 744 -30.22 15.09 -14.85
N PRO A 745 -31.28 14.62 -14.14
CA PRO A 745 -32.66 14.81 -14.58
C PRO A 745 -33.11 16.27 -14.58
N PHE A 746 -32.51 17.13 -13.74
CA PHE A 746 -32.80 18.56 -13.70
C PHE A 746 -32.05 19.30 -14.80
N ILE A 747 -30.80 18.93 -15.05
CA ILE A 747 -30.02 19.39 -16.20
C ILE A 747 -30.78 19.04 -17.49
N GLU A 748 -31.24 17.81 -17.67
CA GLU A 748 -32.03 17.39 -18.83
C GLU A 748 -33.35 18.18 -18.98
N LYS A 749 -34.01 18.57 -17.89
CA LYS A 749 -35.22 19.41 -17.92
C LYS A 749 -34.93 20.89 -18.21
N GLU A 750 -33.87 21.45 -17.62
CA GLU A 750 -33.36 22.81 -17.89
C GLU A 750 -32.91 22.92 -19.34
N ASN A 751 -32.32 21.85 -19.86
CA ASN A 751 -31.86 21.67 -21.22
C ASN A 751 -33.00 21.40 -22.21
N ALA A 752 -34.06 20.70 -21.84
CA ALA A 752 -35.25 20.58 -22.68
C ALA A 752 -35.94 21.94 -22.93
N ALA A 753 -35.63 22.96 -22.12
CA ALA A 753 -36.07 24.35 -22.29
C ALA A 753 -35.05 25.24 -23.05
N LYS A 754 -33.86 24.73 -23.41
CA LYS A 754 -32.82 25.44 -24.16
C LYS A 754 -32.32 24.56 -25.31
N GLU A 755 -32.51 24.98 -26.56
CA GLU A 755 -32.17 24.22 -27.79
C GLU A 755 -30.68 23.90 -28.04
N ASN A 756 -29.80 23.90 -27.03
CA ASN A 756 -28.43 23.40 -27.16
C ASN A 756 -27.96 22.76 -25.87
N VAL A 757 -27.74 21.44 -25.90
CA VAL A 757 -27.04 20.69 -24.85
C VAL A 757 -25.66 20.33 -25.37
N GLU A 758 -24.61 20.81 -24.71
CA GLU A 758 -23.28 20.26 -24.90
C GLU A 758 -23.21 18.85 -24.29
N LYS A 759 -22.77 17.87 -25.07
CA LYS A 759 -22.56 16.49 -24.60
C LYS A 759 -21.35 16.45 -23.66
N ALA A 760 -21.38 15.54 -22.68
CA ALA A 760 -20.21 15.23 -21.85
C ALA A 760 -18.98 14.97 -22.74
N PRO A 761 -17.84 15.64 -22.50
CA PRO A 761 -16.67 15.51 -23.37
C PRO A 761 -16.17 14.08 -23.40
N VAL A 762 -15.84 13.60 -24.59
CA VAL A 762 -15.39 12.22 -24.81
C VAL A 762 -13.88 12.16 -24.80
N PHE A 763 -13.33 11.33 -23.93
CA PHE A 763 -11.89 11.17 -23.77
C PHE A 763 -11.49 9.75 -24.16
N VAL A 764 -10.69 9.58 -25.22
CA VAL A 764 -10.13 8.28 -25.60
C VAL A 764 -8.78 8.09 -24.92
N LEU A 765 -8.64 7.04 -24.11
CA LEU A 765 -7.41 6.68 -23.42
C LEU A 765 -6.82 5.39 -23.99
N ALA A 766 -5.50 5.36 -24.15
CA ALA A 766 -4.78 4.16 -24.59
C ALA A 766 -3.38 4.10 -23.98
N THR A 767 -2.94 2.90 -23.58
CA THR A 767 -1.51 2.63 -23.43
C THR A 767 -1.00 2.24 -24.82
N VAL A 768 0.06 2.92 -25.27
CA VAL A 768 0.56 2.78 -26.66
C VAL A 768 1.09 1.38 -26.94
N LYS A 769 1.20 1.05 -28.24
CA LYS A 769 1.71 -0.24 -28.70
C LYS A 769 3.09 -0.55 -28.11
N GLY A 770 3.27 -1.82 -27.74
CA GLY A 770 4.51 -2.31 -27.11
C GLY A 770 4.56 -2.12 -25.60
N ASP A 771 3.54 -1.50 -25.00
CA ASP A 771 3.48 -1.26 -23.56
C ASP A 771 2.21 -1.85 -22.94
N VAL A 772 2.40 -2.63 -21.87
CA VAL A 772 1.37 -3.35 -21.12
C VAL A 772 0.97 -2.65 -19.84
N HIS A 773 1.64 -1.58 -19.46
CA HIS A 773 1.40 -0.93 -18.18
C HIS A 773 0.23 0.03 -18.29
N ASP A 774 -0.82 -0.21 -17.50
CA ASP A 774 -2.06 0.57 -17.55
C ASP A 774 -2.45 1.18 -16.21
N ILE A 775 -1.68 1.02 -15.15
CA ILE A 775 -2.03 1.54 -13.81
C ILE A 775 -2.31 3.06 -13.88
N GLY A 776 -1.36 3.85 -14.41
CA GLY A 776 -1.52 5.29 -14.55
C GLY A 776 -2.70 5.69 -15.44
N LYS A 777 -2.88 5.01 -16.58
CA LYS A 777 -4.03 5.21 -17.48
C LYS A 777 -5.35 4.94 -16.78
N ASN A 778 -5.43 3.84 -16.03
CA ASN A 778 -6.63 3.44 -15.30
C ASN A 778 -6.97 4.49 -14.24
N ILE A 779 -5.96 5.03 -13.54
CA ILE A 779 -6.14 6.14 -12.59
C ILE A 779 -6.67 7.40 -13.30
N VAL A 780 -6.09 7.78 -14.45
CA VAL A 780 -6.56 8.93 -15.24
C VAL A 780 -8.00 8.72 -15.73
N GLY A 781 -8.31 7.52 -16.24
CA GLY A 781 -9.65 7.16 -16.68
C GLY A 781 -10.67 7.19 -15.54
N VAL A 782 -10.25 6.78 -14.35
CA VAL A 782 -11.00 6.97 -13.10
C VAL A 782 -11.23 8.46 -12.87
N VAL A 783 -10.19 9.27 -12.70
CA VAL A 783 -10.28 10.70 -12.35
C VAL A 783 -11.15 11.46 -13.35
N LEU A 784 -11.00 11.22 -14.65
CA LEU A 784 -11.84 11.83 -15.70
C LEU A 784 -13.31 11.41 -15.58
N SER A 785 -13.58 10.11 -15.35
CA SER A 785 -14.94 9.62 -15.13
C SER A 785 -15.58 10.24 -13.89
N CYS A 786 -14.78 10.60 -12.88
CA CYS A 786 -15.24 11.31 -11.67
C CYS A 786 -15.65 12.76 -11.97
N ASN A 787 -15.16 13.34 -13.06
CA ASN A 787 -15.37 14.75 -13.45
C ASN A 787 -16.26 14.88 -14.68
N ASN A 788 -17.22 13.96 -14.85
CA ASN A 788 -18.25 13.99 -15.90
C ASN A 788 -17.73 13.86 -17.34
N TYR A 789 -16.54 13.30 -17.55
CA TYR A 789 -16.06 12.92 -18.88
C TYR A 789 -16.56 11.52 -19.27
N ARG A 790 -16.88 11.32 -20.55
CA ARG A 790 -17.11 9.98 -21.09
C ARG A 790 -15.78 9.38 -21.52
N VAL A 791 -15.22 8.51 -20.67
CA VAL A 791 -13.95 7.86 -20.95
C VAL A 791 -14.15 6.61 -21.79
N VAL A 792 -13.44 6.52 -22.92
CA VAL A 792 -13.34 5.33 -23.78
C VAL A 792 -11.92 4.80 -23.64
N ASP A 793 -11.77 3.80 -22.78
CA ASP A 793 -10.49 3.16 -22.54
C ASP A 793 -10.26 2.01 -23.54
N LEU A 794 -9.20 2.11 -24.34
CA LEU A 794 -8.82 1.13 -25.35
C LEU A 794 -7.94 0.00 -24.81
N GLY A 795 -7.52 0.10 -23.55
CA GLY A 795 -6.64 -0.86 -22.88
C GLY A 795 -5.17 -0.64 -23.22
N VAL A 796 -4.43 -1.75 -23.28
CA VAL A 796 -2.98 -1.76 -23.48
C VAL A 796 -2.57 -2.18 -24.87
N MET A 797 -1.32 -1.90 -25.22
CA MET A 797 -0.71 -2.27 -26.50
C MET A 797 -1.48 -1.79 -27.72
N VAL A 798 -2.10 -0.62 -27.62
CA VAL A 798 -3.05 -0.18 -28.63
C VAL A 798 -2.28 0.41 -29.82
N PRO A 799 -2.43 -0.12 -31.04
CA PRO A 799 -1.79 0.45 -32.22
C PRO A 799 -2.43 1.80 -32.57
N SER A 800 -1.61 2.72 -33.10
CA SER A 800 -2.01 4.05 -33.57
C SER A 800 -3.33 4.01 -34.36
N GLU A 801 -3.42 3.16 -35.39
CA GLU A 801 -4.61 2.98 -36.24
C GLU A 801 -5.91 2.81 -35.44
N LYS A 802 -5.92 1.94 -34.42
CA LYS A 802 -7.09 1.66 -33.59
C LYS A 802 -7.45 2.85 -32.68
N ILE A 803 -6.45 3.58 -32.19
CA ILE A 803 -6.65 4.81 -31.40
C ILE A 803 -7.38 5.84 -32.27
N LEU A 804 -6.86 6.12 -33.47
CA LEU A 804 -7.43 7.10 -34.39
C LEU A 804 -8.82 6.68 -34.90
N GLU A 805 -9.03 5.40 -35.23
CA GLU A 805 -10.34 4.88 -35.63
C GLU A 805 -11.40 5.04 -34.54
N THR A 806 -11.05 4.69 -33.30
CA THR A 806 -11.96 4.82 -32.15
C THR A 806 -12.25 6.30 -31.87
N ALA A 807 -11.23 7.16 -31.89
CA ALA A 807 -11.42 8.59 -31.68
C ALA A 807 -12.36 9.23 -32.72
N LYS A 808 -12.28 8.82 -34.00
CA LYS A 808 -13.25 9.23 -35.03
C LYS A 808 -14.65 8.69 -34.76
N LYS A 809 -14.76 7.39 -34.44
CA LYS A 809 -16.05 6.72 -34.21
C LYS A 809 -16.80 7.32 -33.02
N GLU A 810 -16.10 7.54 -31.92
CA GLU A 810 -16.66 8.01 -30.65
C GLU A 810 -16.77 9.53 -30.57
N LYS A 811 -16.30 10.25 -31.62
CA LYS A 811 -16.20 11.71 -31.69
C LYS A 811 -15.49 12.26 -30.45
N ALA A 812 -14.27 11.77 -30.23
CA ALA A 812 -13.45 12.16 -29.09
C ALA A 812 -13.13 13.66 -29.11
N ASP A 813 -13.23 14.30 -27.95
CA ASP A 813 -12.77 15.67 -27.70
C ASP A 813 -11.31 15.69 -27.27
N PHE A 814 -10.80 14.57 -26.76
CA PHE A 814 -9.41 14.39 -26.30
C PHE A 814 -8.90 12.99 -26.62
N ILE A 815 -7.60 12.90 -26.91
CA ILE A 815 -6.86 11.63 -26.90
C ILE A 815 -5.78 11.72 -25.80
N GLY A 816 -5.70 10.71 -24.95
CA GLY A 816 -4.63 10.58 -23.96
C GLY A 816 -3.85 9.29 -24.15
N LEU A 817 -2.54 9.41 -24.13
CA LEU A 817 -1.61 8.31 -24.27
C LEU A 817 -0.86 8.09 -22.97
N SER A 818 -0.77 6.83 -22.57
CA SER A 818 0.01 6.37 -21.43
C SER A 818 1.20 5.55 -21.88
N GLY A 819 2.34 5.71 -21.20
CA GLY A 819 3.55 4.92 -21.42
C GLY A 819 4.42 4.87 -20.17
N LEU A 820 4.89 3.68 -19.81
CA LEU A 820 5.78 3.42 -18.68
C LEU A 820 7.19 3.00 -19.13
N ILE A 821 7.35 2.47 -20.34
CA ILE A 821 8.66 2.03 -20.83
C ILE A 821 9.22 3.02 -21.86
N THR A 822 10.54 3.12 -21.95
CA THR A 822 11.22 4.03 -22.89
C THR A 822 10.78 3.87 -24.35
N PRO A 823 10.57 2.64 -24.89
CA PRO A 823 10.02 2.46 -26.24
C PRO A 823 8.64 3.10 -26.47
N SER A 824 7.83 3.26 -25.42
CA SER A 824 6.50 3.88 -25.50
C SER A 824 6.58 5.35 -25.90
N LEU A 825 7.66 6.03 -25.54
CA LEU A 825 7.86 7.43 -25.90
C LEU A 825 7.97 7.62 -27.41
N ASP A 826 8.73 6.75 -28.09
CA ASP A 826 8.80 6.76 -29.55
C ASP A 826 7.44 6.46 -30.18
N GLU A 827 6.66 5.55 -29.57
CA GLU A 827 5.33 5.22 -30.06
C GLU A 827 4.32 6.38 -29.91
N MET A 828 4.45 7.18 -28.85
CA MET A 828 3.67 8.43 -28.71
C MET A 828 4.01 9.45 -29.79
N VAL A 829 5.27 9.53 -30.22
CA VAL A 829 5.69 10.37 -31.37
C VAL A 829 5.00 9.88 -32.65
N TYR A 830 5.00 8.57 -32.90
CA TYR A 830 4.32 8.00 -34.08
C TYR A 830 2.80 8.27 -34.07
N VAL A 831 2.13 8.17 -32.91
CA VAL A 831 0.70 8.52 -32.80
C VAL A 831 0.46 10.00 -33.11
N ALA A 832 1.31 10.92 -32.62
CA ALA A 832 1.20 12.34 -32.92
C ALA A 832 1.34 12.63 -34.44
N GLN A 833 2.32 12.00 -35.10
CA GLN A 833 2.51 12.08 -36.55
C GLN A 833 1.30 11.56 -37.32
N ASP A 834 0.72 10.44 -36.89
CA ASP A 834 -0.45 9.85 -37.54
C ASP A 834 -1.70 10.69 -37.31
N MET A 835 -1.86 11.31 -36.15
CA MET A 835 -2.94 12.27 -35.87
C MET A 835 -2.86 13.48 -36.81
N GLU A 836 -1.66 14.01 -37.06
CA GLU A 836 -1.44 15.10 -38.02
C GLU A 836 -1.81 14.68 -39.45
N LYS A 837 -1.28 13.53 -39.92
CA LYS A 837 -1.60 12.97 -41.25
C LYS A 837 -3.09 12.71 -41.44
N ALA A 838 -3.77 12.27 -40.37
CA ALA A 838 -5.19 11.98 -40.38
C ALA A 838 -6.08 13.23 -40.21
N GLY A 839 -5.48 14.42 -40.02
CA GLY A 839 -6.17 15.71 -39.95
C GLY A 839 -6.97 15.94 -38.66
N PHE A 840 -6.55 15.36 -37.54
CA PHE A 840 -7.21 15.60 -36.25
C PHE A 840 -7.08 17.06 -35.81
N LYS A 841 -8.07 17.55 -35.05
CA LYS A 841 -8.17 18.92 -34.54
C LYS A 841 -8.42 19.01 -33.02
N ILE A 842 -8.12 17.92 -32.33
CA ILE A 842 -8.36 17.74 -30.89
C ILE A 842 -7.04 17.67 -30.12
N PRO A 843 -6.99 18.09 -28.84
CA PRO A 843 -5.77 18.05 -28.05
C PRO A 843 -5.29 16.61 -27.78
N LEU A 844 -3.97 16.46 -27.67
CA LEU A 844 -3.29 15.21 -27.32
C LEU A 844 -2.66 15.37 -25.92
N LEU A 845 -3.00 14.48 -24.99
CA LEU A 845 -2.47 14.48 -23.64
C LEU A 845 -1.49 13.29 -23.48
N ILE A 846 -0.32 13.56 -22.91
CA ILE A 846 0.78 12.59 -22.75
C ILE A 846 1.02 12.38 -21.26
N GLY A 847 0.99 11.12 -20.79
CA GLY A 847 1.28 10.78 -19.40
C GLY A 847 1.94 9.42 -19.23
N GLY A 848 2.31 9.11 -17.99
CA GLY A 848 3.01 7.87 -17.59
C GLY A 848 4.43 8.13 -17.08
N ALA A 849 4.97 7.20 -16.28
CA ALA A 849 6.12 7.48 -15.40
C ALA A 849 7.43 7.81 -16.13
N THR A 850 7.57 7.45 -17.41
CA THR A 850 8.73 7.80 -18.24
C THR A 850 8.53 9.05 -19.08
N THR A 851 7.34 9.66 -19.06
CA THR A 851 7.04 10.88 -19.82
C THR A 851 7.44 12.13 -19.06
N SER A 852 7.68 13.24 -19.76
CA SER A 852 8.03 14.51 -19.12
C SER A 852 7.66 15.74 -19.95
N PRO A 853 7.63 16.95 -19.34
CA PRO A 853 7.37 18.19 -20.07
C PRO A 853 8.43 18.44 -21.16
N ALA A 854 9.69 18.12 -20.89
CA ALA A 854 10.78 18.36 -21.82
C ALA A 854 10.74 17.42 -23.03
N HIS A 855 10.48 16.13 -22.83
CA HIS A 855 10.33 15.20 -23.94
C HIS A 855 9.12 15.54 -24.79
N THR A 856 7.96 15.81 -24.16
CA THR A 856 6.76 16.22 -24.89
C THR A 856 7.02 17.49 -25.70
N ALA A 857 7.65 18.52 -25.13
CA ALA A 857 7.95 19.76 -25.85
C ALA A 857 8.94 19.59 -27.02
N VAL A 858 9.91 18.69 -26.89
CA VAL A 858 11.02 18.54 -27.87
C VAL A 858 10.73 17.48 -28.93
N LYS A 859 10.01 16.41 -28.61
CA LYS A 859 9.86 15.22 -29.46
C LYS A 859 8.44 14.99 -29.98
N ILE A 860 7.42 15.24 -29.16
CA ILE A 860 6.03 14.91 -29.51
C ILE A 860 5.30 16.13 -30.06
N ALA A 861 5.32 17.24 -29.33
CA ALA A 861 4.63 18.48 -29.70
C ALA A 861 4.99 19.03 -31.10
N PRO A 862 6.24 18.94 -31.60
CA PRO A 862 6.56 19.38 -32.96
C PRO A 862 5.89 18.58 -34.09
N GLU A 863 5.43 17.36 -33.80
CA GLU A 863 4.89 16.44 -34.79
C GLU A 863 3.37 16.58 -35.00
N TYR A 864 2.69 17.42 -34.20
CA TYR A 864 1.26 17.64 -34.27
C TYR A 864 0.88 19.12 -34.08
N SER A 865 -0.03 19.62 -34.92
CA SER A 865 -0.34 21.06 -35.02
C SER A 865 -1.27 21.60 -33.92
N GLU A 866 -1.98 20.73 -33.20
CA GLU A 866 -2.87 21.10 -32.09
C GLU A 866 -2.15 20.93 -30.73
N PRO A 867 -2.75 21.40 -29.61
CA PRO A 867 -2.10 21.32 -28.30
C PRO A 867 -1.71 19.88 -27.91
N VAL A 868 -0.41 19.68 -27.67
CA VAL A 868 0.14 18.46 -27.06
C VAL A 868 0.56 18.81 -25.64
N VAL A 869 -0.12 18.26 -24.64
CA VAL A 869 0.08 18.60 -23.23
C VAL A 869 0.70 17.42 -22.49
N HIS A 870 1.76 17.67 -21.72
CA HIS A 870 2.26 16.69 -20.76
C HIS A 870 1.43 16.79 -19.47
N VAL A 871 0.99 15.65 -18.97
CA VAL A 871 0.23 15.52 -17.73
C VAL A 871 1.10 14.76 -16.75
N GLU A 872 1.68 15.50 -15.81
CA GLU A 872 2.63 14.97 -14.83
C GLU A 872 1.95 14.06 -13.80
N ASP A 873 0.73 14.41 -13.39
CA ASP A 873 -0.05 13.68 -12.39
C ASP A 873 -1.51 13.51 -12.86
N ALA A 874 -2.10 12.34 -12.56
CA ALA A 874 -3.46 12.03 -12.94
C ALA A 874 -4.51 13.01 -12.37
N SER A 875 -4.24 13.64 -11.23
CA SER A 875 -5.09 14.67 -10.62
C SER A 875 -5.16 15.96 -11.44
N LEU A 876 -4.12 16.29 -12.22
CA LEU A 876 -4.04 17.52 -13.00
C LEU A 876 -4.84 17.45 -14.30
N VAL A 877 -5.17 16.24 -14.76
CA VAL A 877 -5.79 16.01 -16.07
C VAL A 877 -7.09 16.81 -16.22
N VAL A 878 -7.89 16.93 -15.16
CA VAL A 878 -9.21 17.58 -15.17
C VAL A 878 -9.09 19.09 -15.33
N ASN A 879 -8.12 19.71 -14.63
CA ASN A 879 -7.89 21.14 -14.73
C ASN A 879 -7.42 21.49 -16.15
N ILE A 880 -6.50 20.69 -16.70
CA ILE A 880 -5.98 20.85 -18.05
C ILE A 880 -7.10 20.69 -19.09
N THR A 881 -7.93 19.65 -18.98
CA THR A 881 -9.02 19.44 -19.94
C THR A 881 -10.09 20.53 -19.85
N ASN A 882 -10.41 21.02 -18.65
CA ASN A 882 -11.35 22.14 -18.48
C ASN A 882 -10.81 23.44 -19.08
N ASP A 883 -9.53 23.74 -18.89
CA ASP A 883 -8.90 24.91 -19.50
C ASP A 883 -8.88 24.81 -21.03
N LEU A 884 -8.65 23.60 -21.57
CA LEU A 884 -8.71 23.33 -23.01
C LEU A 884 -10.11 23.43 -23.60
N LEU A 885 -11.18 23.23 -22.82
CA LEU A 885 -12.58 23.44 -23.26
C LEU A 885 -13.00 24.90 -23.16
N THR A 886 -12.73 25.54 -22.01
CA THR A 886 -13.28 26.86 -21.67
C THR A 886 -12.43 28.03 -22.16
N GLN A 887 -11.09 27.86 -22.22
CA GLN A 887 -10.13 28.90 -22.57
C GLN A 887 -9.03 28.39 -23.52
N LYS A 888 -9.40 27.54 -24.49
CA LYS A 888 -8.48 26.86 -25.43
C LYS A 888 -7.41 27.78 -26.00
N GLU A 889 -7.79 28.94 -26.55
CA GLU A 889 -6.85 29.84 -27.23
C GLU A 889 -5.79 30.43 -26.29
N LYS A 890 -6.20 30.82 -25.08
CA LYS A 890 -5.28 31.37 -24.08
C LYS A 890 -4.34 30.28 -23.57
N PHE A 891 -4.89 29.14 -23.18
CA PHE A 891 -4.12 27.99 -22.71
C PHE A 891 -3.12 27.51 -23.76
N THR A 892 -3.55 27.42 -25.03
CA THR A 892 -2.68 27.00 -26.14
C THR A 892 -1.50 27.96 -26.34
N LYS A 893 -1.73 29.28 -26.26
CA LYS A 893 -0.66 30.27 -26.38
C LYS A 893 0.33 30.21 -25.23
N ASP A 894 -0.16 30.07 -24.01
CA ASP A 894 0.67 29.97 -22.81
C ASP A 894 1.51 28.68 -22.86
N LEU A 895 0.90 27.56 -23.24
CA LEU A 895 1.58 26.27 -23.43
C LEU A 895 2.64 26.32 -24.54
N GLN A 896 2.32 26.92 -25.70
CA GLN A 896 3.28 27.05 -26.79
C GLN A 896 4.50 27.87 -26.36
N LYS A 897 4.27 28.97 -25.64
CA LYS A 897 5.35 29.80 -25.11
C LYS A 897 6.23 29.03 -24.12
N GLU A 898 5.62 28.29 -23.19
CA GLU A 898 6.34 27.43 -22.25
C GLU A 898 7.17 26.36 -22.98
N GLN A 899 6.58 25.67 -23.94
CA GLN A 899 7.27 24.65 -24.73
C GLN A 899 8.39 25.25 -25.59
N GLU A 900 8.23 26.46 -26.12
CA GLU A 900 9.30 27.18 -26.82
C GLU A 900 10.44 27.57 -25.88
N GLU A 901 10.16 28.03 -24.66
CA GLU A 901 11.17 28.31 -23.64
C GLU A 901 11.92 27.03 -23.25
N ILE A 902 11.21 25.91 -23.05
CA ILE A 902 11.81 24.60 -22.76
C ILE A 902 12.70 24.15 -23.93
N ARG A 903 12.22 24.23 -25.18
CA ARG A 903 13.01 23.90 -26.38
C ARG A 903 14.24 24.81 -26.49
N ALA A 904 14.08 26.11 -26.31
CA ALA A 904 15.17 27.08 -26.39
C ALA A 904 16.22 26.83 -25.29
N ASN A 905 15.80 26.49 -24.07
CA ASN A 905 16.70 26.10 -22.99
C ASN A 905 17.40 24.75 -23.26
N PHE A 906 16.69 23.78 -23.84
CA PHE A 906 17.23 22.47 -24.20
C PHE A 906 18.31 22.59 -25.29
N TYR A 907 18.00 23.26 -26.40
CA TYR A 907 18.97 23.51 -27.48
C TYR A 907 20.04 24.53 -27.08
N GLY A 908 19.71 25.46 -26.18
CA GLY A 908 20.61 26.47 -25.62
C GLY A 908 21.66 25.89 -24.67
N ARG A 909 21.28 24.91 -23.83
CA ARG A 909 22.22 24.18 -22.96
C ARG A 909 23.24 23.37 -23.77
N ARG A 910 22.82 22.76 -24.88
CA ARG A 910 23.75 22.11 -25.85
C ARG A 910 24.69 23.11 -26.54
N LYS A 911 24.27 24.35 -26.77
CA LYS A 911 25.16 25.42 -27.28
C LYS A 911 26.09 26.00 -26.22
N SER A 912 25.80 25.83 -24.92
CA SER A 912 26.61 26.40 -23.83
C SER A 912 27.75 25.50 -23.32
N GLN A 913 27.87 24.28 -23.84
CA GLN A 913 29.06 23.45 -23.66
C GLN A 913 29.68 23.16 -25.02
N GLU A 914 30.28 24.19 -25.64
CA GLU A 914 31.43 23.92 -26.50
C GLU A 914 32.55 23.41 -25.59
N LEU A 915 32.58 22.09 -25.38
CA LEU A 915 33.74 21.44 -24.79
C LEU A 915 34.92 21.68 -25.72
N LEU A 916 36.01 22.21 -25.17
CA LEU A 916 37.28 22.33 -25.89
C LEU A 916 37.70 20.93 -26.35
N SER A 917 38.28 20.84 -27.54
CA SER A 917 38.89 19.58 -27.97
C SER A 917 39.95 19.14 -26.96
N TYR A 918 40.20 17.83 -26.85
CA TYR A 918 41.21 17.31 -25.93
C TYR A 918 42.59 17.97 -26.12
N GLU A 919 42.94 18.33 -27.36
CA GLU A 919 44.18 19.07 -27.65
C GLU A 919 44.15 20.51 -27.13
N GLU A 920 43.04 21.21 -27.23
CA GLU A 920 42.87 22.57 -26.71
C GLU A 920 42.82 22.60 -25.19
N ALA A 921 42.11 21.65 -24.57
CA ALA A 921 42.09 21.48 -23.13
C ALA A 921 43.48 21.18 -22.57
N LYS A 922 44.30 20.38 -23.28
CA LYS A 922 45.72 20.15 -22.92
C LYS A 922 46.57 21.41 -23.01
N LYS A 923 46.40 22.23 -24.06
CA LYS A 923 47.13 23.49 -24.21
C LYS A 923 46.76 24.52 -23.15
N LEU A 924 45.50 24.54 -22.73
CA LEU A 924 44.98 25.41 -21.68
C LEU A 924 45.11 24.79 -20.28
N SER A 925 45.82 23.66 -20.15
CA SER A 925 46.09 23.07 -18.85
C SER A 925 46.77 24.09 -17.94
N PHE A 926 46.33 24.12 -16.68
CA PHE A 926 46.97 24.94 -15.67
C PHE A 926 48.44 24.52 -15.56
N GLN A 927 49.35 25.46 -15.82
CA GLN A 927 50.80 25.28 -15.72
C GLN A 927 51.26 25.95 -14.42
N PRO A 928 51.19 25.26 -13.27
CA PRO A 928 51.64 25.86 -12.02
C PRO A 928 53.17 25.99 -11.99
N ASP A 929 53.65 27.17 -11.62
CA ASP A 929 55.06 27.42 -11.32
C ASP A 929 55.37 27.04 -9.86
N TRP A 930 55.31 25.74 -9.55
CA TRP A 930 55.63 25.24 -8.21
C TRP A 930 57.12 25.35 -7.86
N GLU A 931 58.00 25.55 -8.86
CA GLU A 931 59.43 25.74 -8.64
C GLU A 931 59.74 27.12 -8.04
N ASN A 932 58.99 28.17 -8.41
CA ASN A 932 59.14 29.52 -7.83
C ASN A 932 58.04 29.90 -6.82
N TYR A 933 57.02 29.06 -6.62
CA TYR A 933 55.99 29.30 -5.62
C TYR A 933 56.38 28.69 -4.28
N HIS A 934 56.72 29.55 -3.32
CA HIS A 934 56.80 29.17 -1.92
C HIS A 934 55.43 29.38 -1.27
N PRO A 935 54.67 28.31 -0.96
CA PRO A 935 53.41 28.47 -0.26
C PRO A 935 53.66 29.18 1.07
N PRO A 936 52.93 30.26 1.39
CA PRO A 936 53.08 30.93 2.66
C PRO A 936 52.72 29.97 3.79
N VAL A 937 53.54 29.93 4.83
CA VAL A 937 53.22 29.13 6.02
C VAL A 937 51.96 29.70 6.65
N PRO A 938 50.91 28.88 6.86
CA PRO A 938 49.69 29.34 7.52
C PRO A 938 50.00 29.94 8.89
N VAL A 939 49.34 31.05 9.24
CA VAL A 939 49.52 31.76 10.52
C VAL A 939 49.29 30.83 11.72
N GLN A 940 48.36 29.88 11.57
CA GLN A 940 48.08 28.84 12.54
C GLN A 940 47.87 27.51 11.80
N GLN A 941 48.70 26.53 12.13
CA GLN A 941 48.55 25.15 11.65
C GLN A 941 47.71 24.34 12.65
N GLY A 942 47.05 23.29 12.17
CA GLY A 942 46.09 22.50 12.93
C GLY A 942 44.70 23.13 12.98
N ILE A 943 43.89 22.71 13.95
CA ILE A 943 42.51 23.18 14.10
C ILE A 943 42.50 24.54 14.83
N THR A 944 41.93 25.53 14.18
CA THR A 944 41.57 26.83 14.76
C THR A 944 40.09 26.81 15.11
N ILE A 945 39.78 27.02 16.39
CA ILE A 945 38.40 27.12 16.87
C ILE A 945 38.01 28.59 16.93
N LEU A 946 37.04 29.00 16.13
CA LEU A 946 36.43 30.33 16.15
C LEU A 946 35.08 30.25 16.86
N LYS A 947 34.79 31.23 17.70
CA LYS A 947 33.50 31.36 18.39
C LYS A 947 32.85 32.70 18.03
N PRO A 948 32.36 32.85 16.79
CA PRO A 948 31.71 34.08 16.37
C PRO A 948 30.45 34.33 17.20
N LYS A 949 30.15 35.59 17.50
CA LYS A 949 28.85 35.94 18.10
C LYS A 949 27.77 35.77 17.04
N LEU A 950 26.58 35.33 17.44
CA LEU A 950 25.45 35.19 16.51
C LEU A 950 25.10 36.53 15.83
N GLU A 951 25.24 37.64 16.56
CA GLU A 951 25.07 39.02 16.06
C GLU A 951 25.94 39.31 14.83
N ASP A 952 27.15 38.76 14.79
CA ASP A 952 28.09 38.96 13.68
C ASP A 952 27.75 38.08 12.46
N ILE A 953 26.97 37.02 12.64
CA ILE A 953 26.63 36.03 11.60
C ILE A 953 25.35 36.41 10.87
N ILE A 954 24.34 36.93 11.59
CA ILE A 954 23.01 37.23 11.04
C ILE A 954 23.03 38.07 9.76
N PRO A 955 23.88 39.12 9.62
CA PRO A 955 23.95 39.90 8.39
C PRO A 955 24.38 39.11 7.14
N TYR A 956 25.00 37.95 7.32
CA TYR A 956 25.51 37.10 6.24
C TYR A 956 24.57 35.95 5.86
N ILE A 957 23.40 35.84 6.51
CA ILE A 957 22.40 34.83 6.15
C ILE A 957 21.82 35.15 4.78
N ASP A 958 21.98 34.23 3.82
CA ASP A 958 21.17 34.23 2.61
C ASP A 958 19.78 33.68 2.96
N TRP A 959 18.78 34.53 2.84
CA TRP A 959 17.40 34.18 3.16
C TRP A 959 16.68 33.47 2.01
N THR A 960 17.29 33.36 0.82
CA THR A 960 16.67 32.70 -0.32
C THR A 960 16.36 31.22 -0.06
N PRO A 961 17.30 30.40 0.46
CA PRO A 961 17.01 29.01 0.82
C PRO A 961 15.97 28.90 1.95
N PHE A 962 15.94 29.87 2.87
CA PHE A 962 14.95 29.91 3.95
C PHE A 962 13.54 30.03 3.39
N PHE A 963 13.27 30.98 2.49
CA PHE A 963 11.95 31.07 1.84
C PHE A 963 11.63 29.82 1.00
N LEU A 964 12.64 29.24 0.35
CA LEU A 964 12.46 28.04 -0.45
C LEU A 964 12.05 26.82 0.39
N ALA A 965 12.59 26.69 1.61
CA ALA A 965 12.23 25.65 2.57
C ALA A 965 10.79 25.80 3.11
N TRP A 966 10.25 27.01 3.07
CA TRP A 966 8.85 27.32 3.38
C TRP A 966 7.97 27.42 2.12
N GLU A 967 8.43 26.86 1.00
CA GLU A 967 7.75 26.82 -0.30
C GLU A 967 7.41 28.19 -0.92
N LEU A 968 7.95 29.26 -0.36
CA LEU A 968 7.89 30.60 -0.93
C LEU A 968 8.98 30.73 -2.00
N LYS A 969 8.68 30.22 -3.20
CA LYS A 969 9.57 30.31 -4.37
C LYS A 969 9.79 31.78 -4.78
N GLY A 970 11.01 32.28 -4.58
CA GLY A 970 11.47 33.61 -4.98
C GLY A 970 12.85 33.95 -4.39
N ARG A 971 13.60 34.87 -5.01
CA ARG A 971 14.92 35.29 -4.48
C ARG A 971 14.77 36.42 -3.46
N TYR A 972 15.46 36.33 -2.33
CA TYR A 972 15.57 37.46 -1.41
C TYR A 972 16.47 38.57 -1.98
N PRO A 973 16.17 39.86 -1.77
CA PRO A 973 15.00 40.42 -1.07
C PRO A 973 13.75 40.59 -1.95
N ARG A 974 13.82 40.29 -3.27
CA ARG A 974 12.72 40.56 -4.22
C ARG A 974 11.41 39.86 -3.85
N ILE A 975 11.48 38.68 -3.23
CA ILE A 975 10.29 37.95 -2.79
C ILE A 975 9.41 38.73 -1.81
N LEU A 976 10.00 39.65 -1.03
CA LEU A 976 9.26 40.50 -0.10
C LEU A 976 8.35 41.52 -0.84
N GLU A 977 8.65 41.81 -2.09
CA GLU A 977 7.91 42.75 -2.95
C GLU A 977 7.01 42.01 -3.95
N ASP A 978 6.96 40.68 -3.88
CA ASP A 978 6.13 39.88 -4.78
C ASP A 978 4.64 40.21 -4.59
N PRO A 979 3.89 40.50 -5.67
CA PRO A 979 2.49 40.94 -5.57
C PRO A 979 1.53 39.85 -5.07
N LYS A 980 1.90 38.56 -5.12
CA LYS A 980 1.10 37.45 -4.62
C LYS A 980 1.62 36.92 -3.28
N LYS A 981 2.94 36.88 -3.09
CA LYS A 981 3.60 36.19 -1.97
C LYS A 981 4.28 37.13 -0.98
N GLY A 982 4.39 38.41 -1.28
CA GLY A 982 5.18 39.36 -0.52
C GLY A 982 4.67 39.63 0.90
N GLU A 983 3.34 39.60 1.14
CA GLU A 983 2.80 39.77 2.50
C GLU A 983 3.20 38.62 3.42
N GLU A 984 3.02 37.37 2.97
CA GLU A 984 3.38 36.19 3.77
C GLU A 984 4.90 36.06 3.90
N ALA A 985 5.67 36.37 2.86
CA ALA A 985 7.13 36.40 2.94
C ALA A 985 7.62 37.45 3.97
N LYS A 986 6.97 38.62 4.06
CA LYS A 986 7.27 39.65 5.07
C LYS A 986 6.94 39.19 6.49
N LYS A 987 5.80 38.53 6.71
CA LYS A 987 5.43 37.98 8.02
C LYS A 987 6.42 36.92 8.48
N LEU A 988 6.71 35.94 7.62
CA LEU A 988 7.65 34.86 7.92
C LEU A 988 9.07 35.40 8.22
N PHE A 989 9.54 36.37 7.42
CA PHE A 989 10.82 37.04 7.66
C PHE A 989 10.86 37.72 9.02
N TYR A 990 9.78 38.42 9.39
CA TYR A 990 9.68 39.13 10.66
C TYR A 990 9.69 38.18 11.86
N ASP A 991 8.98 37.06 11.79
CA ASP A 991 8.97 36.06 12.85
C ASP A 991 10.33 35.38 13.01
N ALA A 992 11.02 35.11 11.89
CA ALA A 992 12.39 34.58 11.92
C ALA A 992 13.37 35.57 12.58
N GLN A 993 13.27 36.86 12.27
CA GLN A 993 14.08 37.90 12.92
C GLN A 993 13.81 37.98 14.43
N LYS A 994 12.54 37.93 14.86
CA LYS A 994 12.18 37.90 16.29
C LYS A 994 12.76 36.68 17.01
N MET A 995 12.76 35.53 16.35
CA MET A 995 13.33 34.30 16.90
C MET A 995 14.85 34.42 17.05
N LEU A 996 15.55 34.97 16.06
CA LEU A 996 16.99 35.24 16.15
C LEU A 996 17.32 36.24 17.26
N ASP A 997 16.53 37.32 17.39
CA ASP A 997 16.68 38.29 18.48
C ASP A 997 16.46 37.66 19.86
N ARG A 998 15.56 36.67 19.95
CA ARG A 998 15.32 35.91 21.17
C ARG A 998 16.50 35.00 21.48
N MET A 999 17.03 34.29 20.47
CA MET A 999 18.20 33.43 20.61
C MET A 999 19.43 34.18 21.11
N ILE A 1000 19.64 35.42 20.63
CA ILE A 1000 20.71 36.29 21.12
C ILE A 1000 20.46 36.71 22.57
N ARG A 1001 19.27 37.24 22.89
CA ARG A 1001 18.97 37.79 24.23
C ARG A 1001 18.94 36.75 25.34
N GLU A 1002 18.43 35.56 25.04
CA GLU A 1002 18.29 34.46 26.00
C GLU A 1002 19.50 33.50 25.96
N GLU A 1003 20.52 33.78 25.14
CA GLU A 1003 21.71 32.93 24.95
C GLU A 1003 21.36 31.45 24.68
N ILE A 1004 20.27 31.20 23.94
CA ILE A 1004 19.71 29.85 23.70
C ILE A 1004 20.68 28.96 22.93
N THR A 1005 21.53 29.55 22.10
CA THR A 1005 22.49 28.84 21.25
C THR A 1005 23.77 29.65 21.06
N TYR A 1006 24.84 28.98 20.63
CA TYR A 1006 26.15 29.58 20.37
C TYR A 1006 26.76 28.98 19.10
N ALA A 1007 27.52 29.80 18.36
CA ALA A 1007 28.19 29.35 17.14
C ALA A 1007 29.65 28.97 17.43
N ILE A 1008 30.06 27.81 16.92
CA ILE A 1008 31.46 27.37 16.90
C ILE A 1008 31.80 27.02 15.45
N SER A 1009 32.88 27.59 14.94
CA SER A 1009 33.48 27.23 13.66
C SER A 1009 34.85 26.61 13.89
N LEU A 1010 35.14 25.55 13.13
CA LEU A 1010 36.41 24.83 13.17
C LEU A 1010 37.06 24.95 11.81
N VAL A 1011 38.23 25.57 11.74
CA VAL A 1011 39.01 25.70 10.50
C VAL A 1011 40.34 24.99 10.70
N GLY A 1012 40.56 23.90 9.96
CA GLY A 1012 41.80 23.14 10.02
C GLY A 1012 42.72 23.50 8.86
N ILE A 1013 43.95 23.92 9.15
CA ILE A 1013 45.01 24.00 8.13
C ILE A 1013 46.10 23.02 8.52
N PHE A 1014 46.10 21.86 7.89
CA PHE A 1014 47.06 20.79 8.18
C PHE A 1014 48.24 20.84 7.20
N PRO A 1015 49.43 20.37 7.61
CA PRO A 1015 50.55 20.21 6.68
C PRO A 1015 50.14 19.24 5.57
N GLY A 1016 50.34 19.65 4.31
CA GLY A 1016 50.29 18.76 3.15
C GLY A 1016 51.59 18.00 2.98
#